data_AF-A0A2E3YH11-F1
#
_entry.id   AF-A0A2E3YH11-F1
#
_cell.length_a   1.000
_cell.length_b   1.000
_cell.length_c   1.000
_cell.angle_alpha   90.00
_cell.angle_beta   90.00
_cell.angle_gamma   90.00
#
_symmetry.space_group_name_H-M   'P 1'
#
loop_
_entity.id
_entity.type
_entity.pdbx_description
1 polymer ?
#
loop_
_entity_poly.entity_id
_entity_poly.type
_entity_poly.pdbx_seq_one_letter_code
_entity_poly.pdbx_strand_id
1 'polypeptide(L)'
;MDYFRGKRFLDTLPDWERGRPALGPVEHYLPRLRCLLTRLDDPQASTRSIIVGGTNGKGTVSSLLCDLLQAAGLRCGLYTSPHLHSQRERIRVDGQLLSKDEWADGLTRLYDVTRGFTTEGLGAFTRFEALTVLAADLFATNDVDIAIYEVGLGGRYDSTNAWDHDAAILTRIGLDHCHILGDELTQIADEKLPIAREGRPLFTTEAQEGIVLDHIRRHCAASKIPLFVAGIDGTRGAERDTAVPYAVSVAAGRERPCTFVDNARLALSVASWVEPSMAPTITSQVLDRFRHPGRFEIARREPWMILDGAHNPAAASALVEDLTSLAKQWCFVVALLKGHDAAGVLQALAPVASRMILTQIDHPKAISARDLAAVAPAGADIQIESSWQEASQAAGIDTPVCVTGSLYLVARIRERLHLPFEAEGISEDVARESLVCLEAACHRAGLRLAPVSADGNVVRLEGGKRPLLFYRNKHPFNDYVAARMAEDKGYQQEIFEAAHLQVPQTLQLFNPYADDRFSRYKTHENISEMVRDVESKLTYPVVIKRPRSSVSAGVYAESNAHAVERRLQALFENAGYLDNLLLAQAFVAGPEYRILASGTDLLMAYGKVSDGDDVIDGDLNPLHHSTGRAVRVEEPALLERMTQLCGCVAEAIDLGFYAIDVIDGEVGLYILELNPNPFCYFYNRSNGREDFIRLYEGLIDRFVR
;
A
#
# COMPACT_ATOMS: atom_id res chain seq x y z
N MET A 1 11.69 13.69 6.64
CA MET A 1 11.32 12.52 7.47
C MET A 1 11.43 11.28 6.61
N ASP A 2 11.59 10.06 7.15
CA ASP A 2 11.44 8.85 6.33
C ASP A 2 9.95 8.48 6.16
N TYR A 3 9.64 7.61 5.19
CA TYR A 3 8.27 7.17 4.89
C TYR A 3 7.52 6.66 6.12
N PHE A 4 8.17 5.86 6.97
CA PHE A 4 7.54 5.25 8.15
C PHE A 4 7.24 6.28 9.23
N ARG A 5 8.15 7.25 9.44
CA ARG A 5 7.90 8.40 10.30
C ARG A 5 6.76 9.26 9.78
N GLY A 6 6.66 9.45 8.47
CA GLY A 6 5.52 10.13 7.84
C GLY A 6 4.21 9.39 8.07
N LYS A 7 4.21 8.05 7.91
CA LYS A 7 3.06 7.20 8.22
C LYS A 7 2.61 7.34 9.68
N ARG A 8 3.53 7.32 10.65
CA ARG A 8 3.19 7.57 12.07
C ARG A 8 2.53 8.91 12.28
N PHE A 9 3.09 9.96 11.70
CA PHE A 9 2.52 11.30 11.83
C PHE A 9 1.04 11.26 11.41
N LEU A 10 0.73 10.69 10.24
CA LEU A 10 -0.65 10.50 9.79
C LEU A 10 -1.49 9.61 10.72
N ASP A 11 -0.92 8.52 11.24
CA ASP A 11 -1.60 7.60 12.16
C ASP A 11 -1.88 8.20 13.56
N THR A 12 -1.19 9.27 13.94
CA THR A 12 -1.46 10.02 15.19
C THR A 12 -2.64 10.99 15.06
N LEU A 13 -3.03 11.36 13.84
CA LEU A 13 -4.13 12.29 13.60
C LEU A 13 -5.50 11.62 13.84
N PRO A 14 -6.54 12.40 14.19
CA PRO A 14 -7.92 11.92 14.20
C PRO A 14 -8.29 11.33 12.84
N ASP A 15 -8.94 10.17 12.85
CA ASP A 15 -9.23 9.36 11.68
C ASP A 15 -10.62 8.72 11.82
N TRP A 16 -11.59 9.24 11.06
CA TRP A 16 -12.96 8.76 11.07
C TRP A 16 -13.05 7.30 10.60
N GLU A 17 -12.24 6.89 9.62
CA GLU A 17 -12.26 5.54 9.05
C GLU A 17 -11.93 4.50 10.13
N ARG A 18 -10.98 4.82 11.02
CA ARG A 18 -10.58 3.99 12.17
C ARG A 18 -11.42 4.20 13.45
N GLY A 19 -12.44 5.06 13.40
CA GLY A 19 -13.33 5.30 14.53
C GLY A 19 -12.76 6.24 15.60
N ARG A 20 -11.80 7.09 15.23
CA ARG A 20 -11.24 8.16 16.06
C ARG A 20 -11.60 9.53 15.48
N PRO A 21 -12.88 9.94 15.52
CA PRO A 21 -13.32 11.17 14.89
C PRO A 21 -12.63 12.41 15.50
N ALA A 22 -12.46 13.48 14.71
CA ALA A 22 -12.07 14.76 15.29
C ALA A 22 -13.17 15.30 16.20
N LEU A 23 -12.76 15.89 17.32
CA LEU A 23 -13.65 16.58 18.24
C LEU A 23 -13.81 18.04 17.78
N GLY A 24 -15.05 18.50 17.64
CA GLY A 24 -15.39 19.88 17.29
C GLY A 24 -16.50 19.99 16.24
N PRO A 25 -16.93 21.21 15.91
CA PRO A 25 -17.98 21.46 14.91
C PRO A 25 -17.53 21.03 13.51
N VAL A 26 -18.43 20.42 12.73
CA VAL A 26 -18.14 19.97 11.35
C VAL A 26 -17.91 21.16 10.42
N GLU A 27 -18.51 22.31 10.75
CA GLU A 27 -18.39 23.58 10.05
C GLU A 27 -16.95 24.12 10.05
N HIS A 28 -16.10 23.63 10.97
CA HIS A 28 -14.69 24.01 11.02
C HIS A 28 -13.82 23.23 10.02
N TYR A 29 -14.30 22.16 9.38
CA TYR A 29 -13.48 21.34 8.47
C TYR A 29 -12.97 22.13 7.26
N LEU A 30 -13.86 22.84 6.53
CA LEU A 30 -13.44 23.62 5.37
C LEU A 30 -12.55 24.83 5.74
N PRO A 31 -12.88 25.66 6.76
CA PRO A 31 -11.98 26.71 7.22
C PRO A 31 -10.60 26.19 7.63
N ARG A 32 -10.55 25.04 8.32
CA ARG A 32 -9.30 24.42 8.75
C ARG A 32 -8.47 23.95 7.56
N LEU A 33 -9.09 23.29 6.58
CA LEU A 33 -8.38 22.88 5.38
C LEU A 33 -7.86 24.07 4.57
N ARG A 34 -8.67 25.12 4.40
CA ARG A 34 -8.21 26.37 3.74
C ARG A 34 -6.99 26.96 4.44
N CYS A 35 -6.98 26.99 5.77
CA CYS A 35 -5.82 27.43 6.53
C CYS A 35 -4.59 26.54 6.28
N LEU A 36 -4.76 25.22 6.20
CA LEU A 36 -3.67 24.29 5.86
C LEU A 36 -3.12 24.53 4.44
N LEU A 37 -3.99 24.75 3.46
CA LEU A 37 -3.61 25.04 2.08
C LEU A 37 -2.86 26.36 1.97
N THR A 38 -3.34 27.42 2.62
CA THR A 38 -2.66 28.72 2.65
C THR A 38 -1.26 28.64 3.27
N ARG A 39 -1.06 27.75 4.26
CA ARG A 39 0.29 27.51 4.84
C ARG A 39 1.26 26.80 3.89
N LEU A 40 0.79 26.22 2.79
CA LEU A 40 1.59 25.66 1.71
C LEU A 40 1.56 26.54 0.44
N ASP A 41 1.22 27.82 0.58
CA ASP A 41 1.13 28.76 -0.52
C ASP A 41 0.09 28.36 -1.59
N ASP A 42 -1.04 27.80 -1.14
CA ASP A 42 -2.22 27.45 -1.95
C ASP A 42 -1.92 26.55 -3.17
N PRO A 43 -1.34 25.34 -2.97
CA PRO A 43 -0.86 24.48 -4.05
C PRO A 43 -1.99 24.02 -4.99
N GLN A 44 -3.24 23.94 -4.49
CA GLN A 44 -4.42 23.61 -5.29
C GLN A 44 -4.69 24.62 -6.42
N ALA A 45 -4.16 25.84 -6.34
CA ALA A 45 -4.41 26.89 -7.32
C ALA A 45 -3.62 26.70 -8.63
N SER A 46 -2.57 25.87 -8.63
CA SER A 46 -1.74 25.61 -9.83
C SER A 46 -2.27 24.48 -10.70
N THR A 47 -3.28 23.72 -10.23
CA THR A 47 -3.76 22.49 -10.86
C THR A 47 -5.27 22.59 -11.15
N ARG A 48 -5.70 22.26 -12.37
CA ARG A 48 -7.14 22.13 -12.66
C ARG A 48 -7.71 20.97 -11.86
N SER A 49 -8.96 21.05 -11.41
CA SER A 49 -9.52 19.98 -10.57
C SER A 49 -10.95 19.59 -10.88
N ILE A 50 -11.27 18.31 -10.71
CA ILE A 50 -12.62 17.74 -10.80
C ILE A 50 -12.94 17.04 -9.48
N ILE A 51 -14.11 17.32 -8.91
CA ILE A 51 -14.58 16.67 -7.67
C ILE A 51 -15.60 15.58 -7.98
N VAL A 52 -15.45 14.41 -7.35
CA VAL A 52 -16.30 13.24 -7.56
C VAL A 52 -16.98 12.84 -6.25
N GLY A 53 -18.26 13.15 -6.15
CA GLY A 53 -19.14 12.74 -5.05
C GLY A 53 -20.14 11.66 -5.46
N GLY A 54 -20.90 11.18 -4.47
CA GLY A 54 -21.90 10.11 -4.64
C GLY A 54 -21.85 9.09 -3.51
N THR A 55 -22.72 8.08 -3.58
CA THR A 55 -22.71 6.95 -2.63
C THR A 55 -21.84 5.83 -3.19
N ASN A 56 -22.21 5.29 -4.35
CA ASN A 56 -21.52 4.16 -4.99
C ASN A 56 -20.90 4.57 -6.33
N GLY A 57 -19.73 4.02 -6.67
CA GLY A 57 -19.07 4.22 -7.97
C GLY A 57 -18.06 5.36 -8.05
N LYS A 58 -17.88 6.16 -6.98
CA LYS A 58 -16.92 7.29 -6.93
C LYS A 58 -15.51 6.89 -7.38
N GLY A 59 -14.83 6.02 -6.64
CA GLY A 59 -13.49 5.54 -6.99
C GLY A 59 -13.35 4.92 -8.39
N THR A 60 -14.39 4.22 -8.88
CA THR A 60 -14.41 3.67 -10.25
C THR A 60 -14.45 4.78 -11.29
N VAL A 61 -15.33 5.77 -11.12
CA VAL A 61 -15.43 6.94 -12.02
C VAL A 61 -14.15 7.76 -11.95
N SER A 62 -13.63 8.05 -10.76
CA SER A 62 -12.40 8.82 -10.59
C SER A 62 -11.20 8.14 -11.25
N SER A 63 -11.04 6.82 -11.03
CA SER A 63 -9.92 6.06 -11.63
C SER A 63 -10.05 5.95 -13.14
N LEU A 64 -11.25 5.64 -13.66
CA LEU A 64 -11.45 5.53 -15.11
C LEU A 64 -11.31 6.88 -15.82
N LEU A 65 -11.80 7.96 -15.21
CA LEU A 65 -11.61 9.31 -15.74
C LEU A 65 -10.13 9.68 -15.79
N CYS A 66 -9.36 9.33 -14.75
CA CYS A 66 -7.91 9.54 -14.73
C CYS A 66 -7.23 8.81 -15.89
N ASP A 67 -7.53 7.52 -16.07
CA ASP A 67 -6.93 6.71 -17.14
C ASP A 67 -7.30 7.24 -18.54
N LEU A 68 -8.54 7.73 -18.73
CA LEU A 68 -9.00 8.33 -19.99
C LEU A 68 -8.26 9.63 -20.31
N LEU A 69 -8.14 10.54 -19.33
CA LEU A 69 -7.48 11.82 -19.51
C LEU A 69 -5.97 11.67 -19.67
N GLN A 70 -5.36 10.73 -18.93
CA GLN A 70 -3.97 10.37 -19.09
C GLN A 70 -3.69 9.82 -20.49
N ALA A 71 -4.55 8.93 -20.98
CA ALA A 71 -4.42 8.40 -22.34
C ALA A 71 -4.67 9.46 -23.43
N ALA A 72 -5.37 10.55 -23.11
CA ALA A 72 -5.53 11.72 -23.96
C ALA A 72 -4.30 12.67 -23.93
N GLY A 73 -3.29 12.37 -23.11
CA GLY A 73 -2.02 13.10 -23.05
C GLY A 73 -1.92 14.15 -21.96
N LEU A 74 -2.89 14.22 -21.03
CA LEU A 74 -2.81 15.08 -19.86
C LEU A 74 -2.03 14.38 -18.74
N ARG A 75 -1.25 15.14 -17.97
CA ARG A 75 -0.69 14.67 -16.71
C ARG A 75 -1.76 14.68 -15.64
N CYS A 76 -2.09 13.52 -15.08
CA CYS A 76 -3.26 13.36 -14.22
C CYS A 76 -2.90 13.00 -12.78
N GLY A 77 -3.46 13.75 -11.84
CA GLY A 77 -3.43 13.44 -10.42
C GLY A 77 -4.74 12.78 -9.98
N LEU A 78 -4.66 11.77 -9.12
CA LEU A 78 -5.83 11.06 -8.62
C LEU A 78 -5.77 10.93 -7.10
N TYR A 79 -6.78 11.51 -6.44
CA TYR A 79 -6.99 11.39 -5.00
C TYR A 79 -8.22 10.52 -4.72
N THR A 80 -8.02 9.34 -4.11
CA THR A 80 -9.08 8.33 -3.85
C THR A 80 -9.12 7.84 -2.41
N SER A 81 -10.26 7.32 -1.96
CA SER A 81 -10.39 6.73 -0.62
C SER A 81 -11.49 5.65 -0.51
N PRO A 82 -11.34 4.66 0.40
CA PRO A 82 -10.12 4.31 1.13
C PRO A 82 -9.09 3.62 0.22
N HIS A 83 -7.97 3.16 0.80
CA HIS A 83 -6.98 2.32 0.10
C HIS A 83 -7.21 0.84 0.43
N LEU A 84 -6.66 -0.06 -0.39
CA LEU A 84 -6.64 -1.50 -0.14
C LEU A 84 -5.42 -1.92 0.67
N HIS A 85 -4.20 -1.66 0.18
CA HIS A 85 -2.96 -2.20 0.78
C HIS A 85 -2.03 -1.10 1.30
N SER A 86 -1.80 -0.04 0.52
CA SER A 86 -0.94 1.09 0.91
C SER A 86 -1.68 2.41 0.92
N GLN A 87 -1.39 3.25 1.91
CA GLN A 87 -1.94 4.62 1.94
C GLN A 87 -1.51 5.47 0.72
N ARG A 88 -0.43 5.08 0.04
CA ARG A 88 0.02 5.71 -1.21
C ARG A 88 -0.98 5.52 -2.36
N GLU A 89 -1.82 4.48 -2.32
CA GLU A 89 -2.89 4.28 -3.32
C GLU A 89 -3.88 5.43 -3.36
N ARG A 90 -3.97 6.21 -2.27
CA ARG A 90 -4.82 7.38 -2.19
C ARG A 90 -4.33 8.54 -3.04
N ILE A 91 -3.04 8.61 -3.39
CA ILE A 91 -2.46 9.71 -4.16
C ILE A 91 -1.63 9.12 -5.30
N ARG A 92 -2.15 9.19 -6.51
CA ARG A 92 -1.50 8.68 -7.73
C ARG A 92 -1.24 9.80 -8.72
N VAL A 93 -0.15 9.69 -9.46
CA VAL A 93 0.18 10.56 -10.60
C VAL A 93 0.41 9.67 -11.81
N ASP A 94 -0.29 9.94 -12.90
CA ASP A 94 -0.25 9.15 -14.15
C ASP A 94 -0.48 7.64 -13.92
N GLY A 95 -1.43 7.34 -13.04
CA GLY A 95 -1.79 5.98 -12.64
C GLY A 95 -0.77 5.28 -11.74
N GLN A 96 0.40 5.88 -11.50
CA GLN A 96 1.47 5.34 -10.68
C GLN A 96 1.34 5.78 -9.21
N LEU A 97 1.77 4.90 -8.31
CA LEU A 97 1.98 5.27 -6.90
C LEU A 97 3.22 6.15 -6.81
N LEU A 98 3.12 7.21 -6.01
CA LEU A 98 4.30 8.01 -5.66
C LEU A 98 5.33 7.14 -4.93
N SER A 99 6.61 7.41 -5.14
CA SER A 99 7.68 6.75 -4.41
C SER A 99 7.59 7.04 -2.91
N LYS A 100 8.23 6.19 -2.10
CA LYS A 100 8.32 6.40 -0.65
C LYS A 100 9.03 7.71 -0.30
N ASP A 101 9.98 8.13 -1.12
CA ASP A 101 10.76 9.35 -0.91
C ASP A 101 9.93 10.60 -1.25
N GLU A 102 9.27 10.63 -2.41
CA GLU A 102 8.35 11.72 -2.77
C GLU A 102 7.25 11.90 -1.71
N TRP A 103 6.67 10.80 -1.25
CA TRP A 103 5.69 10.81 -0.18
C TRP A 103 6.25 11.39 1.13
N ALA A 104 7.47 10.98 1.50
CA ALA A 104 8.11 11.40 2.72
C ALA A 104 8.53 12.88 2.68
N ASP A 105 8.93 13.38 1.51
CA ASP A 105 9.26 14.79 1.28
C ASP A 105 8.02 15.67 1.37
N GLY A 106 6.93 15.30 0.70
CA GLY A 106 5.65 16.02 0.81
C GLY A 106 5.13 16.07 2.26
N LEU A 107 5.19 14.95 2.98
CA LEU A 107 4.82 14.92 4.39
C LEU A 107 5.76 15.75 5.28
N THR A 108 7.03 15.88 4.91
CA THR A 108 7.98 16.72 5.65
C THR A 108 7.61 18.18 5.51
N ARG A 109 7.30 18.64 4.29
CA ARG A 109 6.77 19.99 4.07
C ARG A 109 5.51 20.24 4.89
N LEU A 110 4.52 19.35 4.77
CA LEU A 110 3.26 19.46 5.52
C LEU A 110 3.50 19.53 7.03
N TYR A 111 4.34 18.65 7.58
CA TYR A 111 4.66 18.64 9.01
C TYR A 111 5.31 19.94 9.47
N ASP A 112 6.24 20.49 8.70
CA ASP A 112 6.94 21.71 9.06
C ASP A 112 6.03 22.92 9.07
N VAL A 113 5.15 23.05 8.07
CA VAL A 113 4.19 24.17 8.02
C VAL A 113 3.03 24.00 9.01
N THR A 114 2.74 22.79 9.47
CA THR A 114 1.67 22.54 10.47
C THR A 114 2.14 22.61 11.91
N ARG A 115 3.41 22.95 12.17
CA ARG A 115 3.89 23.18 13.54
C ARG A 115 3.09 24.28 14.22
N GLY A 116 2.63 23.99 15.44
CA GLY A 116 1.82 24.91 16.24
C GLY A 116 0.42 25.19 15.68
N PHE A 117 -0.09 24.43 14.71
CA PHE A 117 -1.40 24.69 14.10
C PHE A 117 -2.56 24.79 15.11
N THR A 118 -2.46 24.13 16.26
CA THR A 118 -3.47 24.22 17.34
C THR A 118 -3.69 25.63 17.88
N THR A 119 -2.75 26.57 17.68
CA THR A 119 -2.90 27.97 18.10
C THR A 119 -3.84 28.79 17.21
N GLU A 120 -4.24 28.26 16.04
CA GLU A 120 -5.14 28.92 15.07
C GLU A 120 -6.62 28.90 15.51
N GLY A 121 -6.95 28.23 16.62
CA GLY A 121 -8.32 28.19 17.14
C GLY A 121 -9.31 27.33 16.35
N LEU A 122 -8.87 26.65 15.28
CA LEU A 122 -9.71 25.78 14.43
C LEU A 122 -9.72 24.30 14.86
N GLY A 123 -9.01 23.97 15.94
CA GLY A 123 -8.84 22.61 16.46
C GLY A 123 -7.75 21.82 15.71
N ALA A 124 -7.56 20.56 16.10
CA ALA A 124 -6.62 19.66 15.43
C ALA A 124 -7.20 19.19 14.08
N PHE A 125 -6.37 19.19 13.04
CA PHE A 125 -6.75 18.64 11.74
C PHE A 125 -6.72 17.11 11.74
N THR A 126 -7.55 16.52 10.91
CA THR A 126 -7.72 15.08 10.73
C THR A 126 -6.69 14.51 9.76
N ARG A 127 -6.56 13.19 9.76
CA ARG A 127 -5.79 12.45 8.75
C ARG A 127 -6.30 12.72 7.33
N PHE A 128 -7.61 12.82 7.14
CA PHE A 128 -8.20 13.08 5.83
C PHE A 128 -7.90 14.50 5.34
N GLU A 129 -7.97 15.50 6.22
CA GLU A 129 -7.53 16.88 5.91
C GLU A 129 -6.04 16.92 5.54
N ALA A 130 -5.19 16.24 6.31
CA ALA A 130 -3.74 16.15 6.03
C ALA A 130 -3.45 15.49 4.68
N LEU A 131 -4.11 14.37 4.36
CA LEU A 131 -3.95 13.67 3.08
C LEU A 131 -4.47 14.48 1.89
N THR A 132 -5.56 15.24 2.08
CA THR A 132 -6.12 16.09 1.01
C THR A 132 -5.17 17.23 0.68
N VAL A 133 -4.60 17.89 1.68
CA VAL A 133 -3.59 18.95 1.50
C VAL A 133 -2.30 18.38 0.91
N LEU A 134 -1.85 17.20 1.39
CA LEU A 134 -0.71 16.50 0.82
C LEU A 134 -0.92 16.17 -0.66
N ALA A 135 -2.12 15.74 -1.06
CA ALA A 135 -2.44 15.47 -2.46
C ALA A 135 -2.33 16.73 -3.32
N ALA A 136 -2.90 17.86 -2.87
CA ALA A 136 -2.77 19.14 -3.57
C ALA A 136 -1.31 19.58 -3.74
N ASP A 137 -0.50 19.49 -2.68
CA ASP A 137 0.94 19.78 -2.71
C ASP A 137 1.68 18.86 -3.69
N LEU A 138 1.45 17.55 -3.61
CA LEU A 138 2.14 16.59 -4.46
C LEU A 138 1.76 16.71 -5.93
N PHE A 139 0.50 17.03 -6.25
CA PHE A 139 0.07 17.30 -7.62
C PHE A 139 0.71 18.58 -8.17
N ALA A 140 0.76 19.64 -7.36
CA ALA A 140 1.45 20.88 -7.74
C ALA A 140 2.95 20.65 -8.00
N THR A 141 3.64 19.90 -7.13
CA THR A 141 5.09 19.63 -7.30
C THR A 141 5.40 18.63 -8.42
N ASN A 142 4.40 17.91 -8.90
CA ASN A 142 4.53 16.98 -10.03
C ASN A 142 3.96 17.55 -11.33
N ASP A 143 3.73 18.86 -11.43
CA ASP A 143 3.23 19.53 -12.64
C ASP A 143 1.98 18.85 -13.22
N VAL A 144 1.05 18.43 -12.36
CA VAL A 144 -0.20 17.80 -12.79
C VAL A 144 -1.07 18.82 -13.53
N ASP A 145 -1.53 18.47 -14.73
CA ASP A 145 -2.42 19.33 -15.52
C ASP A 145 -3.83 19.35 -14.94
N ILE A 146 -4.33 18.16 -14.53
CA ILE A 146 -5.67 17.98 -13.98
C ILE A 146 -5.69 16.93 -12.87
N ALA A 147 -6.28 17.29 -11.73
CA ALA A 147 -6.42 16.44 -10.56
C ALA A 147 -7.88 16.04 -10.32
N ILE A 148 -8.11 14.75 -10.05
CA ILE A 148 -9.44 14.20 -9.77
C ILE A 148 -9.50 13.87 -8.28
N TYR A 149 -10.40 14.54 -7.57
CA TYR A 149 -10.59 14.39 -6.13
C TYR A 149 -11.87 13.62 -5.82
N GLU A 150 -11.74 12.41 -5.30
CA GLU A 150 -12.85 11.66 -4.72
C GLU A 150 -13.21 12.22 -3.34
N VAL A 151 -14.49 12.55 -3.17
CA VAL A 151 -15.07 12.92 -1.87
C VAL A 151 -15.01 11.72 -0.93
N GLY A 152 -14.51 11.92 0.29
CA GLY A 152 -14.47 10.88 1.32
C GLY A 152 -15.85 10.56 1.87
N LEU A 153 -16.54 11.56 2.45
CA LEU A 153 -17.87 11.39 3.05
C LEU A 153 -18.76 12.60 2.80
N GLY A 154 -20.03 12.35 2.47
CA GLY A 154 -21.00 13.41 2.21
C GLY A 154 -20.62 14.20 0.96
N GLY A 155 -20.29 15.48 1.16
CA GLY A 155 -19.84 16.43 0.13
C GLY A 155 -19.70 17.84 0.69
N ARG A 156 -20.74 18.33 1.38
CA ARG A 156 -20.84 19.69 1.94
C ARG A 156 -19.61 20.14 2.73
N TYR A 157 -19.17 19.33 3.69
CA TYR A 157 -18.05 19.62 4.58
C TYR A 157 -16.82 18.72 4.34
N ASP A 158 -16.81 17.97 3.24
CA ASP A 158 -15.68 17.13 2.89
C ASP A 158 -14.45 18.00 2.56
N SER A 159 -13.26 17.57 2.98
CA SER A 159 -12.02 18.33 2.73
C SER A 159 -11.83 18.65 1.25
N THR A 160 -12.19 17.74 0.34
CA THR A 160 -12.07 18.01 -1.10
C THR A 160 -12.93 19.18 -1.55
N ASN A 161 -13.96 19.60 -0.80
CA ASN A 161 -14.85 20.72 -1.15
C ASN A 161 -14.33 22.10 -0.72
N ALA A 162 -13.09 22.23 -0.26
CA ALA A 162 -12.58 23.49 0.31
C ALA A 162 -12.28 24.58 -0.73
N TRP A 163 -12.08 24.22 -2.00
CA TRP A 163 -11.86 25.14 -3.12
C TRP A 163 -12.83 24.85 -4.28
N ASP A 164 -12.78 25.69 -5.33
CA ASP A 164 -13.67 25.57 -6.49
C ASP A 164 -13.06 24.70 -7.59
N HIS A 165 -13.80 23.69 -8.05
CA HIS A 165 -13.38 22.70 -9.05
C HIS A 165 -13.97 23.01 -10.43
N ASP A 166 -13.26 22.72 -11.52
CA ASP A 166 -13.71 23.00 -12.89
C ASP A 166 -15.05 22.32 -13.22
N ALA A 167 -15.25 21.11 -12.68
CA ALA A 167 -16.49 20.36 -12.80
C ALA A 167 -16.74 19.53 -11.53
N ALA A 168 -18.01 19.22 -11.28
CA ALA A 168 -18.42 18.27 -10.27
C ALA A 168 -19.07 17.04 -10.91
N ILE A 169 -18.88 15.88 -10.29
CA ILE A 169 -19.51 14.62 -10.68
C ILE A 169 -20.29 14.08 -9.49
N LEU A 170 -21.55 13.71 -9.70
CA LEU A 170 -22.35 12.93 -8.76
C LEU A 170 -22.65 11.55 -9.34
N THR A 171 -21.97 10.54 -8.82
CA THR A 171 -22.33 9.14 -9.06
C THR A 171 -23.66 8.78 -8.38
N ARG A 172 -24.12 7.53 -8.47
CA ARG A 172 -25.40 7.12 -7.88
C ARG A 172 -25.49 7.47 -6.40
N ILE A 173 -26.60 8.10 -6.01
CA ILE A 173 -26.95 8.39 -4.62
C ILE A 173 -27.82 7.24 -4.12
N GLY A 174 -27.46 6.71 -2.97
CA GLY A 174 -28.18 5.67 -2.26
C GLY A 174 -28.02 5.84 -0.76
N LEU A 175 -28.83 5.11 0.01
CA LEU A 175 -28.77 5.09 1.47
C LEU A 175 -27.46 4.47 1.94
N ASP A 176 -26.64 5.28 2.61
CA ASP A 176 -25.43 4.85 3.31
C ASP A 176 -25.06 5.92 4.35
N HIS A 177 -24.44 5.50 5.45
CA HIS A 177 -24.11 6.40 6.58
C HIS A 177 -25.30 7.25 7.06
N CYS A 178 -26.52 6.69 7.12
CA CYS A 178 -27.75 7.44 7.40
C CYS A 178 -27.71 8.23 8.72
N HIS A 179 -27.01 7.71 9.73
CA HIS A 179 -26.77 8.39 11.01
C HIS A 179 -26.00 9.72 10.89
N ILE A 180 -25.38 10.01 9.73
CA ILE A 180 -24.65 11.24 9.44
C ILE A 180 -25.35 12.04 8.33
N LEU A 181 -25.78 11.37 7.26
CA LEU A 181 -26.22 12.03 6.02
C LEU A 181 -27.75 12.18 5.90
N GLY A 182 -28.53 11.56 6.80
CA GLY A 182 -29.99 11.53 6.76
C GLY A 182 -30.55 10.17 6.33
N ASP A 183 -31.84 9.99 6.58
CA ASP A 183 -32.55 8.72 6.38
C ASP A 183 -33.31 8.68 5.04
N GLU A 184 -33.34 9.79 4.29
CA GLU A 184 -33.99 9.90 2.98
C GLU A 184 -32.98 10.20 1.86
N LEU A 185 -33.24 9.65 0.67
CA LEU A 185 -32.37 9.86 -0.51
C LEU A 185 -32.20 11.34 -0.87
N THR A 186 -33.24 12.16 -0.72
CA THR A 186 -33.18 13.60 -0.99
C THR A 186 -32.35 14.35 0.06
N GLN A 187 -32.36 13.92 1.33
CA GLN A 187 -31.49 14.48 2.37
C GLN A 187 -30.02 14.16 2.08
N ILE A 188 -29.72 12.92 1.69
CA ILE A 188 -28.37 12.53 1.26
C ILE A 188 -27.94 13.33 0.02
N ALA A 189 -28.86 13.59 -0.91
CA ALA A 189 -28.59 14.45 -2.06
C ALA A 189 -28.28 15.90 -1.65
N ASP A 190 -28.99 16.47 -0.66
CA ASP A 190 -28.73 17.81 -0.14
C ASP A 190 -27.37 17.94 0.56
N GLU A 191 -26.82 16.84 1.10
CA GLU A 191 -25.46 16.81 1.63
C GLU A 191 -24.38 16.68 0.53
N LYS A 192 -24.74 16.15 -0.63
CA LYS A 192 -23.80 15.89 -1.74
C LYS A 192 -23.77 17.01 -2.77
N LEU A 193 -24.91 17.63 -3.08
CA LEU A 193 -25.06 18.71 -4.05
C LEU A 193 -24.14 19.93 -3.84
N PRO A 194 -23.76 20.32 -2.60
CA PRO A 194 -22.88 21.46 -2.38
C PRO A 194 -21.44 21.30 -2.92
N ILE A 195 -21.07 20.18 -3.55
CA ILE A 195 -19.83 20.08 -4.32
C ILE A 195 -19.92 20.79 -5.68
N ALA A 196 -21.14 21.01 -6.18
CA ALA A 196 -21.37 21.75 -7.42
C ALA A 196 -21.23 23.26 -7.21
N ARG A 197 -20.96 24.01 -8.28
CA ARG A 197 -20.74 25.46 -8.24
C ARG A 197 -21.57 26.15 -9.31
N GLU A 198 -22.08 27.34 -9.00
CA GLU A 198 -22.77 28.21 -9.97
C GLU A 198 -21.90 28.40 -11.22
N GLY A 199 -22.50 28.23 -12.39
CA GLY A 199 -21.81 28.38 -13.68
C GLY A 199 -20.82 27.27 -14.06
N ARG A 200 -20.57 26.28 -13.18
CA ARG A 200 -19.68 25.13 -13.47
C ARG A 200 -20.49 23.86 -13.68
N PRO A 201 -20.11 22.99 -14.63
CA PRO A 201 -20.91 21.82 -14.96
C PRO A 201 -20.97 20.81 -13.82
N LEU A 202 -22.16 20.25 -13.64
CA LEU A 202 -22.41 19.05 -12.83
C LEU A 202 -22.78 17.90 -13.75
N PHE A 203 -22.05 16.79 -13.64
CA PHE A 203 -22.35 15.54 -14.33
C PHE A 203 -23.00 14.55 -13.38
N THR A 204 -24.07 13.89 -13.81
CA THR A 204 -24.66 12.75 -13.09
C THR A 204 -25.14 11.67 -14.06
N THR A 205 -25.61 10.55 -13.54
CA THR A 205 -26.10 9.42 -14.34
C THR A 205 -27.62 9.41 -14.45
N GLU A 206 -28.18 8.94 -15.57
CA GLU A 206 -29.62 8.70 -15.70
C GLU A 206 -30.10 7.55 -14.80
N ALA A 207 -29.17 6.71 -14.32
CA ALA A 207 -29.45 5.58 -13.43
C ALA A 207 -29.73 5.99 -11.98
N GLN A 208 -29.85 7.28 -11.68
CA GLN A 208 -30.36 7.77 -10.41
C GLN A 208 -31.82 7.34 -10.23
N GLU A 209 -32.25 7.16 -8.98
CA GLU A 209 -33.68 7.05 -8.69
C GLU A 209 -34.42 8.32 -9.13
N GLY A 210 -35.63 8.18 -9.66
CA GLY A 210 -36.37 9.29 -10.26
C GLY A 210 -36.52 10.50 -9.33
N ILE A 211 -36.82 10.24 -8.04
CA ILE A 211 -36.93 11.30 -7.02
C ILE A 211 -35.62 12.06 -6.80
N VAL A 212 -34.47 11.36 -6.86
CA VAL A 212 -33.14 11.94 -6.72
C VAL A 212 -32.81 12.77 -7.96
N LEU A 213 -33.02 12.23 -9.16
CA LEU A 213 -32.72 12.93 -10.40
C LEU A 213 -33.54 14.22 -10.53
N ASP A 214 -34.82 14.18 -10.17
CA ASP A 214 -35.69 15.36 -10.19
C ASP A 214 -35.30 16.38 -9.10
N HIS A 215 -34.77 15.91 -7.97
CA HIS A 215 -34.20 16.79 -6.95
C HIS A 215 -32.93 17.49 -7.44
N ILE A 216 -32.01 16.75 -8.08
CA ILE A 216 -30.79 17.31 -8.70
C ILE A 216 -31.17 18.34 -9.77
N ARG A 217 -32.11 18.02 -10.66
CA ARG A 217 -32.60 18.96 -11.71
C ARG A 217 -33.12 20.26 -11.12
N ARG A 218 -33.97 20.19 -10.09
CA ARG A 218 -34.51 21.37 -9.40
C ARG A 218 -33.41 22.21 -8.75
N HIS A 219 -32.47 21.56 -8.05
CA HIS A 219 -31.35 22.24 -7.42
C HIS A 219 -30.46 22.96 -8.45
N CYS A 220 -30.11 22.28 -9.54
CA CYS A 220 -29.29 22.84 -10.61
C CYS A 220 -29.96 24.03 -11.29
N ALA A 221 -31.25 23.93 -11.59
CA ALA A 221 -32.01 25.03 -12.16
C ALA A 221 -32.07 26.24 -11.23
N ALA A 222 -32.34 26.02 -9.93
CA ALA A 222 -32.41 27.09 -8.93
C ALA A 222 -31.05 27.78 -8.70
N SER A 223 -29.95 27.02 -8.78
CA SER A 223 -28.60 27.49 -8.48
C SER A 223 -27.76 27.82 -9.73
N LYS A 224 -28.39 27.83 -10.92
CA LYS A 224 -27.77 28.08 -12.23
C LYS A 224 -26.51 27.22 -12.48
N ILE A 225 -26.65 25.93 -12.22
CA ILE A 225 -25.60 24.92 -12.42
C ILE A 225 -25.92 24.18 -13.74
N PRO A 226 -25.05 24.24 -14.76
CA PRO A 226 -25.22 23.47 -15.98
C PRO A 226 -25.22 21.96 -15.68
N LEU A 227 -26.37 21.29 -15.85
CA LEU A 227 -26.53 19.87 -15.58
C LEU A 227 -26.33 19.03 -16.86
N PHE A 228 -25.49 18.00 -16.75
CA PHE A 228 -25.27 16.97 -17.77
C PHE A 228 -25.63 15.59 -17.20
N VAL A 229 -26.51 14.86 -17.89
CA VAL A 229 -26.99 13.54 -17.48
C VAL A 229 -26.48 12.50 -18.48
N ALA A 230 -25.60 11.61 -18.01
CA ALA A 230 -25.04 10.50 -18.77
C ALA A 230 -26.04 9.35 -18.84
N GLY A 231 -26.48 9.00 -20.04
CA GLY A 231 -27.43 7.93 -20.30
C GLY A 231 -27.00 6.94 -21.38
N ILE A 232 -27.83 5.95 -21.69
CA ILE A 232 -27.58 4.89 -22.68
C ILE A 232 -27.31 5.48 -24.07
N ASP A 233 -28.07 6.50 -24.46
CA ASP A 233 -27.97 7.15 -25.78
C ASP A 233 -26.85 8.21 -25.86
N GLY A 234 -26.15 8.48 -24.77
CA GLY A 234 -25.19 9.58 -24.65
C GLY A 234 -25.46 10.54 -23.50
N THR A 235 -24.77 11.67 -23.51
CA THR A 235 -24.88 12.72 -22.48
C THR A 235 -25.91 13.77 -22.91
N ARG A 236 -26.90 14.06 -22.05
CA ARG A 236 -27.91 15.10 -22.26
C ARG A 236 -27.64 16.31 -21.37
N GLY A 237 -27.54 17.50 -21.95
CA GLY A 237 -27.44 18.75 -21.19
C GLY A 237 -28.82 19.39 -20.98
N ALA A 238 -29.00 20.17 -19.91
CA ALA A 238 -30.28 20.83 -19.63
C ALA A 238 -30.81 21.73 -20.77
N GLU A 239 -29.92 22.28 -21.60
CA GLU A 239 -30.26 23.16 -22.73
C GLU A 239 -30.38 22.43 -24.09
N ARG A 240 -30.18 21.11 -24.13
CA ARG A 240 -30.22 20.31 -25.37
C ARG A 240 -31.18 19.13 -25.24
N ASP A 241 -32.22 19.10 -26.07
CA ASP A 241 -33.15 17.98 -26.13
C ASP A 241 -32.50 16.69 -26.67
N THR A 242 -31.45 16.81 -27.48
CA THR A 242 -30.74 15.66 -28.10
C THR A 242 -29.51 15.27 -27.30
N ALA A 243 -29.38 13.97 -26.99
CA ALA A 243 -28.17 13.41 -26.40
C ALA A 243 -26.97 13.50 -27.35
N VAL A 244 -25.81 13.85 -26.81
CA VAL A 244 -24.52 13.73 -27.51
C VAL A 244 -24.03 12.29 -27.32
N PRO A 245 -23.97 11.45 -28.36
CA PRO A 245 -23.59 10.06 -28.23
C PRO A 245 -22.12 9.92 -27.82
N TYR A 246 -21.80 8.83 -27.10
CA TYR A 246 -20.41 8.50 -26.79
C TYR A 246 -19.66 8.06 -28.06
N ALA A 247 -18.39 8.43 -28.14
CA ALA A 247 -17.49 7.95 -29.18
C ALA A 247 -17.37 6.42 -29.22
N VAL A 248 -17.51 5.76 -28.06
CA VAL A 248 -17.45 4.31 -27.89
C VAL A 248 -18.64 3.86 -27.05
N SER A 249 -19.37 2.85 -27.53
CA SER A 249 -20.47 2.25 -26.79
C SER A 249 -19.92 1.34 -25.68
N VAL A 250 -20.49 1.46 -24.48
CA VAL A 250 -20.21 0.56 -23.35
C VAL A 250 -21.48 -0.24 -23.05
N ALA A 251 -21.33 -1.57 -23.08
CA ALA A 251 -22.40 -2.51 -22.80
C ALA A 251 -21.99 -3.46 -21.68
N ALA A 252 -22.98 -3.93 -20.92
CA ALA A 252 -22.79 -4.95 -19.90
C ALA A 252 -22.41 -6.28 -20.56
N GLY A 253 -21.65 -7.08 -19.84
CA GLY A 253 -21.24 -8.41 -20.29
C GLY A 253 -20.80 -9.27 -19.12
N ARG A 254 -20.46 -10.54 -19.38
CA ARG A 254 -20.09 -11.50 -18.33
C ARG A 254 -18.98 -10.99 -17.41
N GLU A 255 -18.04 -10.19 -17.94
CA GLU A 255 -16.91 -9.65 -17.18
C GLU A 255 -17.00 -8.13 -16.94
N ARG A 256 -18.11 -7.50 -17.30
CA ARG A 256 -18.35 -6.07 -17.12
C ARG A 256 -19.70 -5.87 -16.44
N PRO A 257 -19.72 -5.60 -15.12
CA PRO A 257 -20.95 -5.44 -14.37
C PRO A 257 -21.75 -4.24 -14.86
N CYS A 258 -23.07 -4.27 -14.72
CA CYS A 258 -23.97 -3.17 -15.08
C CYS A 258 -23.57 -1.87 -14.38
N THR A 259 -23.13 -1.97 -13.13
CA THR A 259 -22.62 -0.83 -12.35
C THR A 259 -21.37 -0.19 -12.98
N PHE A 260 -20.47 -0.99 -13.57
CA PHE A 260 -19.31 -0.47 -14.29
C PHE A 260 -19.75 0.29 -15.54
N VAL A 261 -20.75 -0.20 -16.28
CA VAL A 261 -21.24 0.44 -17.50
C VAL A 261 -21.73 1.86 -17.23
N ASP A 262 -22.50 2.06 -16.17
CA ASP A 262 -23.02 3.39 -15.82
C ASP A 262 -21.91 4.32 -15.34
N ASN A 263 -20.98 3.82 -14.55
CA ASN A 263 -19.79 4.56 -14.13
C ASN A 263 -18.93 4.94 -15.35
N ALA A 264 -18.78 4.04 -16.32
CA ALA A 264 -18.04 4.29 -17.55
C ALA A 264 -18.70 5.36 -18.40
N ARG A 265 -20.02 5.31 -18.61
CA ARG A 265 -20.77 6.37 -19.32
C ARG A 265 -20.59 7.74 -18.67
N LEU A 266 -20.60 7.79 -17.34
CA LEU A 266 -20.37 9.03 -16.59
C LEU A 266 -18.94 9.54 -16.76
N ALA A 267 -17.93 8.69 -16.63
CA ALA A 267 -16.53 9.04 -16.87
C ALA A 267 -16.29 9.50 -18.31
N LEU A 268 -16.87 8.81 -19.30
CA LEU A 268 -16.79 9.17 -20.73
C LEU A 268 -17.43 10.52 -21.02
N SER A 269 -18.55 10.84 -20.39
CA SER A 269 -19.23 12.14 -20.52
C SER A 269 -18.31 13.28 -20.10
N VAL A 270 -17.60 13.10 -18.98
CA VAL A 270 -16.70 14.11 -18.43
C VAL A 270 -15.41 14.17 -19.25
N ALA A 271 -14.83 13.02 -19.59
CA ALA A 271 -13.61 12.96 -20.41
C ALA A 271 -13.83 13.65 -21.77
N SER A 272 -14.98 13.44 -22.40
CA SER A 272 -15.33 14.10 -23.68
C SER A 272 -15.58 15.61 -23.53
N TRP A 273 -15.95 16.07 -22.33
CA TRP A 273 -16.09 17.49 -22.04
C TRP A 273 -14.73 18.16 -21.81
N VAL A 274 -13.82 17.50 -21.10
CA VAL A 274 -12.45 17.99 -20.87
C VAL A 274 -11.64 17.96 -22.16
N GLU A 275 -11.67 16.83 -22.88
CA GLU A 275 -10.92 16.58 -24.12
C GLU A 275 -11.85 16.16 -25.27
N PRO A 276 -12.53 17.12 -25.93
CA PRO A 276 -13.46 16.82 -27.04
C PRO A 276 -12.80 16.14 -28.25
N SER A 277 -11.48 16.25 -28.39
CA SER A 277 -10.68 15.64 -29.46
C SER A 277 -10.19 14.22 -29.13
N MET A 278 -10.57 13.63 -27.99
CA MET A 278 -10.16 12.28 -27.61
C MET A 278 -10.59 11.26 -28.67
N ALA A 279 -9.60 10.54 -29.23
CA ALA A 279 -9.86 9.58 -30.30
C ALA A 279 -10.64 8.35 -29.77
N PRO A 280 -11.65 7.84 -30.50
CA PRO A 280 -12.43 6.66 -30.09
C PRO A 280 -11.54 5.42 -29.84
N THR A 281 -10.42 5.30 -30.56
CA THR A 281 -9.46 4.19 -30.39
C THR A 281 -8.78 4.22 -29.02
N ILE A 282 -8.42 5.41 -28.53
CA ILE A 282 -7.82 5.60 -27.20
C ILE A 282 -8.84 5.21 -26.13
N THR A 283 -10.06 5.72 -26.27
CA THR A 283 -11.17 5.39 -25.36
C THR A 283 -11.42 3.89 -25.28
N SER A 284 -11.47 3.18 -26.41
CA SER A 284 -11.66 1.73 -26.44
C SER A 284 -10.52 1.00 -25.73
N GLN A 285 -9.27 1.39 -26.00
CA GLN A 285 -8.10 0.76 -25.37
C GLN A 285 -8.10 0.90 -23.85
N VAL A 286 -8.45 2.08 -23.34
CA VAL A 286 -8.57 2.33 -21.89
C VAL A 286 -9.66 1.44 -21.30
N LEU A 287 -10.87 1.43 -21.88
CA LEU A 287 -11.98 0.62 -21.38
C LEU A 287 -11.67 -0.89 -21.37
N ASP A 288 -10.91 -1.39 -22.34
CA ASP A 288 -10.53 -2.79 -22.44
C ASP A 288 -9.49 -3.21 -21.40
N ARG A 289 -8.55 -2.30 -21.09
CA ARG A 289 -7.48 -2.55 -20.12
C ARG A 289 -7.84 -2.17 -18.70
N PHE A 290 -8.84 -1.32 -18.50
CA PHE A 290 -9.22 -0.82 -17.19
C PHE A 290 -9.54 -1.96 -16.23
N ARG A 291 -8.87 -1.98 -15.08
CA ARG A 291 -9.12 -2.89 -13.96
C ARG A 291 -9.14 -2.06 -12.69
N HIS A 292 -10.10 -2.34 -11.82
CA HIS A 292 -10.19 -1.63 -10.55
C HIS A 292 -10.17 -2.66 -9.40
N PRO A 293 -9.02 -2.78 -8.70
CA PRO A 293 -8.84 -3.67 -7.56
C PRO A 293 -10.03 -3.65 -6.59
N GLY A 294 -10.55 -4.83 -6.27
CA GLY A 294 -11.65 -4.99 -5.33
C GLY A 294 -13.02 -4.41 -5.74
N ARG A 295 -13.23 -4.09 -7.03
CA ARG A 295 -14.56 -3.78 -7.61
C ARG A 295 -14.88 -4.77 -8.72
N PHE A 296 -15.76 -5.72 -8.44
CA PHE A 296 -16.10 -6.85 -9.29
C PHE A 296 -14.86 -7.48 -9.93
N GLU A 297 -13.83 -7.68 -9.12
CA GLU A 297 -12.55 -8.17 -9.61
C GLU A 297 -12.62 -9.69 -9.78
N ILE A 298 -12.36 -10.14 -11.01
CA ILE A 298 -12.30 -11.56 -11.33
C ILE A 298 -10.92 -12.10 -10.92
N ALA A 299 -10.87 -12.75 -9.75
CA ALA A 299 -9.66 -13.41 -9.27
C ALA A 299 -9.47 -14.80 -9.89
N ARG A 300 -10.56 -15.49 -10.23
CA ARG A 300 -10.54 -16.80 -10.91
C ARG A 300 -11.80 -16.97 -11.77
N ARG A 301 -11.69 -17.71 -12.89
CA ARG A 301 -12.83 -17.99 -13.79
C ARG A 301 -13.45 -19.38 -13.59
N GLU A 302 -12.66 -20.38 -13.21
CA GLU A 302 -13.13 -21.77 -13.12
C GLU A 302 -12.72 -22.42 -11.78
N PRO A 303 -13.68 -22.64 -10.86
CA PRO A 303 -14.95 -21.91 -10.78
C PRO A 303 -14.69 -20.43 -10.44
N TRP A 304 -15.70 -19.60 -10.71
CA TRP A 304 -15.60 -18.15 -10.50
C TRP A 304 -15.17 -17.79 -9.08
N MET A 305 -14.25 -16.84 -8.96
CA MET A 305 -13.95 -16.15 -7.71
C MET A 305 -13.98 -14.65 -7.97
N ILE A 306 -14.93 -13.96 -7.34
CA ILE A 306 -15.15 -12.52 -7.50
C ILE A 306 -14.83 -11.81 -6.18
N LEU A 307 -14.04 -10.73 -6.25
CA LEU A 307 -13.73 -9.88 -5.10
C LEU A 307 -14.43 -8.54 -5.29
N ASP A 308 -15.31 -8.16 -4.36
CA ASP A 308 -16.04 -6.90 -4.44
C ASP A 308 -16.27 -6.25 -3.08
N GLY A 309 -15.94 -4.97 -2.95
CA GLY A 309 -16.10 -4.20 -1.72
C GLY A 309 -17.52 -3.70 -1.40
N ALA A 310 -18.60 -4.28 -1.95
CA ALA A 310 -19.98 -3.94 -1.61
C ALA A 310 -20.24 -4.08 -0.10
N HIS A 311 -20.67 -2.99 0.53
CA HIS A 311 -20.83 -2.88 1.99
C HIS A 311 -22.12 -2.19 2.41
N ASN A 312 -23.00 -1.87 1.46
CA ASN A 312 -24.34 -1.35 1.70
C ASN A 312 -25.37 -2.15 0.87
N PRO A 313 -26.66 -2.13 1.24
CA PRO A 313 -27.67 -2.97 0.59
C PRO A 313 -27.78 -2.74 -0.91
N ALA A 314 -27.72 -1.48 -1.36
CA ALA A 314 -27.80 -1.14 -2.78
C ALA A 314 -26.62 -1.71 -3.59
N ALA A 315 -25.40 -1.63 -3.07
CA ALA A 315 -24.22 -2.23 -3.70
C ALA A 315 -24.29 -3.76 -3.71
N ALA A 316 -24.78 -4.38 -2.63
CA ALA A 316 -24.94 -5.83 -2.54
C ALA A 316 -26.01 -6.35 -3.52
N SER A 317 -27.13 -5.64 -3.67
CA SER A 317 -28.15 -5.98 -4.68
C SER A 317 -27.60 -5.90 -6.10
N ALA A 318 -26.87 -4.83 -6.42
CA ALA A 318 -26.25 -4.68 -7.74
C ALA A 318 -25.21 -5.79 -8.00
N LEU A 319 -24.40 -6.13 -6.99
CA LEU A 319 -23.47 -7.25 -7.06
C LEU A 319 -24.20 -8.58 -7.36
N VAL A 320 -25.33 -8.86 -6.70
CA VAL A 320 -26.12 -10.07 -6.94
C VAL A 320 -26.68 -10.14 -8.36
N GLU A 321 -27.17 -9.02 -8.91
CA GLU A 321 -27.61 -8.94 -10.30
C GLU A 321 -26.48 -9.35 -11.26
N ASP A 322 -25.29 -8.80 -11.06
CA ASP A 322 -24.12 -9.09 -11.89
C ASP A 322 -23.65 -10.55 -11.74
N LEU A 323 -23.61 -11.08 -10.50
CA LEU A 323 -23.22 -12.46 -10.20
C LEU A 323 -24.18 -13.50 -10.81
N THR A 324 -25.47 -13.19 -10.89
CA THR A 324 -26.50 -14.09 -11.46
C THR A 324 -26.26 -14.38 -12.94
N SER A 325 -25.60 -13.46 -13.66
CA SER A 325 -25.21 -13.66 -15.07
C SER A 325 -24.09 -14.69 -15.27
N LEU A 326 -23.34 -14.98 -14.20
CA LEU A 326 -22.16 -15.85 -14.21
C LEU A 326 -22.47 -17.25 -13.65
N ALA A 327 -23.17 -17.33 -12.52
CA ALA A 327 -23.56 -18.58 -11.88
C ALA A 327 -24.87 -18.43 -11.08
N LYS A 328 -25.60 -19.54 -10.91
CA LYS A 328 -26.89 -19.57 -10.20
C LYS A 328 -26.77 -19.48 -8.67
N GLN A 329 -25.66 -19.97 -8.12
CA GLN A 329 -25.43 -20.07 -6.68
C GLN A 329 -23.98 -19.75 -6.36
N TRP A 330 -23.77 -19.10 -5.21
CA TRP A 330 -22.49 -18.58 -4.76
C TRP A 330 -22.23 -18.88 -3.29
N CYS A 331 -21.01 -19.27 -2.97
CA CYS A 331 -20.49 -19.24 -1.61
C CYS A 331 -19.98 -17.83 -1.31
N PHE A 332 -20.55 -17.14 -0.33
CA PHE A 332 -20.10 -15.81 0.07
C PHE A 332 -19.11 -15.90 1.24
N VAL A 333 -18.04 -15.12 1.19
CA VAL A 333 -17.17 -14.84 2.35
C VAL A 333 -17.36 -13.38 2.71
N VAL A 334 -17.89 -13.11 3.90
CA VAL A 334 -18.39 -11.78 4.27
C VAL A 334 -17.79 -11.31 5.59
N ALA A 335 -17.26 -10.08 5.57
CA ALA A 335 -16.95 -9.32 6.78
C ALA A 335 -17.40 -7.87 6.57
N LEU A 336 -18.05 -7.29 7.58
CA LEU A 336 -18.63 -5.95 7.51
C LEU A 336 -18.11 -5.07 8.66
N LEU A 337 -18.18 -3.75 8.46
CA LEU A 337 -17.80 -2.76 9.45
C LEU A 337 -19.03 -2.10 10.08
N LYS A 338 -18.89 -1.68 11.35
CA LYS A 338 -19.88 -0.88 12.08
C LYS A 338 -20.15 0.42 11.33
N GLY A 339 -21.42 0.82 11.30
CA GLY A 339 -21.89 2.03 10.62
C GLY A 339 -22.56 1.77 9.27
N HIS A 340 -22.55 0.53 8.79
CA HIS A 340 -23.30 0.07 7.62
C HIS A 340 -24.48 -0.84 8.02
N ASP A 341 -25.47 -0.98 7.13
CA ASP A 341 -26.61 -1.89 7.31
C ASP A 341 -26.22 -3.34 6.99
N ALA A 342 -25.67 -4.02 7.99
CA ALA A 342 -25.26 -5.42 7.86
C ALA A 342 -26.42 -6.36 7.55
N ALA A 343 -27.60 -6.13 8.15
CA ALA A 343 -28.78 -6.95 7.91
C ALA A 343 -29.25 -6.82 6.45
N GLY A 344 -29.35 -5.59 5.94
CA GLY A 344 -29.72 -5.32 4.56
C GLY A 344 -28.72 -5.88 3.55
N VAL A 345 -27.40 -5.83 3.83
CA VAL A 345 -26.39 -6.46 2.98
C VAL A 345 -26.59 -7.98 2.93
N LEU A 346 -26.68 -8.66 4.08
CA LEU A 346 -26.86 -10.12 4.10
C LEU A 346 -28.19 -10.53 3.44
N GLN A 347 -29.25 -9.75 3.65
CA GLN A 347 -30.55 -9.96 3.00
C GLN A 347 -30.47 -9.82 1.48
N ALA A 348 -29.70 -8.86 0.97
CA ALA A 348 -29.50 -8.67 -0.46
C ALA A 348 -28.72 -9.83 -1.10
N LEU A 349 -27.75 -10.42 -0.38
CA LEU A 349 -26.93 -11.54 -0.87
C LEU A 349 -27.66 -12.89 -0.87
N ALA A 350 -28.63 -13.07 0.05
CA ALA A 350 -29.32 -14.35 0.28
C ALA A 350 -29.96 -15.03 -0.94
N PRO A 351 -30.55 -14.33 -1.94
CA PRO A 351 -31.24 -14.98 -3.05
C PRO A 351 -30.37 -15.92 -3.91
N VAL A 352 -29.06 -15.68 -3.95
CA VAL A 352 -28.11 -16.49 -4.73
C VAL A 352 -27.07 -17.20 -3.85
N ALA A 353 -27.18 -17.09 -2.53
CA ALA A 353 -26.25 -17.72 -1.61
C ALA A 353 -26.54 -19.22 -1.49
N SER A 354 -25.57 -20.07 -1.84
CA SER A 354 -25.59 -21.48 -1.41
C SER A 354 -25.14 -21.62 0.04
N ARG A 355 -24.24 -20.74 0.48
CA ARG A 355 -23.68 -20.66 1.84
C ARG A 355 -23.09 -19.28 2.07
N MET A 356 -23.17 -18.76 3.28
CA MET A 356 -22.45 -17.55 3.71
C MET A 356 -21.49 -17.88 4.84
N ILE A 357 -20.21 -17.64 4.60
CA ILE A 357 -19.13 -17.77 5.58
C ILE A 357 -18.88 -16.38 6.16
N LEU A 358 -19.37 -16.16 7.37
CA LEU A 358 -19.24 -14.90 8.09
C LEU A 358 -17.93 -14.91 8.88
N THR A 359 -17.15 -13.86 8.73
CA THR A 359 -15.86 -13.70 9.38
C THR A 359 -15.62 -12.27 9.84
N GLN A 360 -14.44 -12.02 10.40
CA GLN A 360 -14.01 -10.71 10.86
C GLN A 360 -12.58 -10.42 10.38
N ILE A 361 -12.27 -9.13 10.29
CA ILE A 361 -10.96 -8.60 9.92
C ILE A 361 -10.35 -7.84 11.09
N ASP A 362 -9.03 -7.68 11.08
CA ASP A 362 -8.32 -6.85 12.05
C ASP A 362 -8.54 -5.36 11.72
N HIS A 363 -9.70 -4.84 12.17
CA HIS A 363 -10.09 -3.45 12.00
C HIS A 363 -10.88 -2.97 13.23
N PRO A 364 -10.64 -1.76 13.76
CA PRO A 364 -11.32 -1.26 14.98
C PRO A 364 -12.86 -1.21 14.87
N LYS A 365 -13.37 -1.02 13.66
CA LYS A 365 -14.81 -1.02 13.35
C LYS A 365 -15.35 -2.38 12.91
N ALA A 366 -14.58 -3.47 12.94
CA ALA A 366 -15.10 -4.77 12.51
C ALA A 366 -16.32 -5.19 13.34
N ILE A 367 -17.33 -5.74 12.67
CA ILE A 367 -18.43 -6.46 13.32
C ILE A 367 -17.95 -7.90 13.54
N SER A 368 -18.21 -8.47 14.73
CA SER A 368 -17.81 -9.85 14.99
C SER A 368 -18.61 -10.82 14.13
N ALA A 369 -18.00 -11.95 13.75
CA ALA A 369 -18.68 -12.96 12.93
C ALA A 369 -19.97 -13.49 13.58
N ARG A 370 -20.02 -13.54 14.92
CA ARG A 370 -21.21 -13.91 15.69
C ARG A 370 -22.31 -12.85 15.61
N ASP A 371 -21.97 -11.58 15.71
CA ASP A 371 -22.94 -10.49 15.61
C ASP A 371 -23.51 -10.39 14.18
N LEU A 372 -22.70 -10.68 13.15
CA LEU A 372 -23.19 -10.80 11.77
C LEU A 372 -24.16 -11.96 11.61
N ALA A 373 -23.87 -13.12 12.21
CA ALA A 373 -24.78 -14.26 12.17
C ALA A 373 -26.12 -13.97 12.86
N ALA A 374 -26.11 -13.15 13.92
CA ALA A 374 -27.33 -12.78 14.64
C ALA A 374 -28.31 -11.92 13.82
N VAL A 375 -27.82 -11.23 12.78
CA VAL A 375 -28.64 -10.41 11.87
C VAL A 375 -28.81 -11.05 10.48
N ALA A 376 -28.34 -12.28 10.31
CA ALA A 376 -28.47 -12.99 9.05
C ALA A 376 -29.94 -13.38 8.76
N PRO A 377 -30.35 -13.45 7.49
CA PRO A 377 -31.69 -13.88 7.09
C PRO A 377 -32.03 -15.29 7.60
N ALA A 378 -33.27 -15.49 8.06
CA ALA A 378 -33.74 -16.79 8.52
C ALA A 378 -33.68 -17.83 7.39
N GLY A 379 -33.11 -19.01 7.69
CA GLY A 379 -32.98 -20.11 6.74
C GLY A 379 -31.77 -20.03 5.80
N ALA A 380 -30.93 -18.99 5.91
CA ALA A 380 -29.63 -18.97 5.22
C ALA A 380 -28.68 -20.03 5.82
N ASP A 381 -27.91 -20.70 4.97
CA ASP A 381 -26.83 -21.58 5.41
C ASP A 381 -25.61 -20.73 5.85
N ILE A 382 -25.41 -20.61 7.16
CA ILE A 382 -24.41 -19.74 7.77
C ILE A 382 -23.30 -20.59 8.41
N GLN A 383 -22.06 -20.29 8.03
CA GLN A 383 -20.85 -20.78 8.69
C GLN A 383 -20.12 -19.60 9.32
N ILE A 384 -19.64 -19.76 10.55
CA ILE A 384 -18.92 -18.72 11.29
C ILE A 384 -17.47 -19.13 11.40
N GLU A 385 -16.56 -18.27 10.95
CA GLU A 385 -15.12 -18.48 11.06
C GLU A 385 -14.45 -17.33 11.81
N SER A 386 -13.49 -17.67 12.68
CA SER A 386 -12.89 -16.71 13.61
C SER A 386 -11.88 -15.77 12.96
N SER A 387 -11.34 -16.21 11.82
CA SER A 387 -10.36 -15.48 11.01
C SER A 387 -10.70 -15.53 9.52
N TRP A 388 -10.26 -14.52 8.78
CA TRP A 388 -10.45 -14.46 7.33
C TRP A 388 -9.71 -15.59 6.59
N GLN A 389 -8.63 -16.13 7.18
CA GLN A 389 -7.86 -17.25 6.65
C GLN A 389 -8.69 -18.54 6.68
N GLU A 390 -9.30 -18.85 7.84
CA GLU A 390 -10.20 -19.99 8.00
C GLU A 390 -11.40 -19.85 7.07
N ALA A 391 -11.98 -18.65 6.98
CA ALA A 391 -13.10 -18.37 6.08
C ALA A 391 -12.74 -18.60 4.61
N SER A 392 -11.56 -18.16 4.18
CA SER A 392 -11.07 -18.40 2.82
C SER A 392 -10.81 -19.88 2.55
N GLN A 393 -10.31 -20.63 3.53
CA GLN A 393 -10.09 -22.07 3.39
C GLN A 393 -11.42 -22.83 3.33
N ALA A 394 -12.37 -22.47 4.18
CA ALA A 394 -13.70 -23.06 4.24
C ALA A 394 -14.53 -22.82 2.97
N ALA A 395 -14.32 -21.70 2.27
CA ALA A 395 -14.94 -21.42 0.98
C ALA A 395 -14.60 -22.48 -0.07
N GLY A 396 -13.41 -23.09 0.03
CA GLY A 396 -12.93 -24.11 -0.89
C GLY A 396 -12.63 -23.55 -2.29
N ILE A 397 -12.40 -24.46 -3.23
CA ILE A 397 -12.05 -24.10 -4.62
C ILE A 397 -13.00 -24.68 -5.66
N ASP A 398 -13.98 -25.49 -5.27
CA ASP A 398 -14.81 -26.27 -6.20
C ASP A 398 -16.14 -25.60 -6.58
N THR A 399 -16.49 -24.49 -5.92
CA THR A 399 -17.73 -23.74 -6.18
C THR A 399 -17.46 -22.27 -6.49
N PRO A 400 -18.39 -21.54 -7.12
CA PRO A 400 -18.29 -20.10 -7.27
C PRO A 400 -18.21 -19.41 -5.91
N VAL A 401 -17.19 -18.57 -5.70
CA VAL A 401 -16.95 -17.84 -4.45
C VAL A 401 -17.02 -16.33 -4.71
N CYS A 402 -17.71 -15.60 -3.83
CA CYS A 402 -17.65 -14.14 -3.82
C CYS A 402 -17.18 -13.65 -2.44
N VAL A 403 -16.11 -12.85 -2.43
CA VAL A 403 -15.59 -12.21 -1.21
C VAL A 403 -16.09 -10.78 -1.18
N THR A 404 -16.84 -10.41 -0.14
CA THR A 404 -17.49 -9.10 -0.09
C THR A 404 -17.75 -8.58 1.33
N GLY A 405 -18.43 -7.44 1.46
CA GLY A 405 -18.75 -6.76 2.72
C GLY A 405 -17.74 -5.70 3.12
N SER A 406 -16.47 -5.82 2.71
CA SER A 406 -15.43 -4.87 3.09
C SER A 406 -14.24 -4.92 2.16
N LEU A 407 -13.76 -3.73 1.74
CA LEU A 407 -12.50 -3.59 1.01
C LEU A 407 -11.30 -4.13 1.78
N TYR A 408 -11.32 -4.05 3.11
CA TYR A 408 -10.23 -4.60 3.94
C TYR A 408 -10.20 -6.14 3.91
N LEU A 409 -11.36 -6.81 3.87
CA LEU A 409 -11.41 -8.26 3.67
C LEU A 409 -10.89 -8.61 2.26
N VAL A 410 -11.36 -7.87 1.26
CA VAL A 410 -10.91 -8.03 -0.13
C VAL A 410 -9.39 -7.88 -0.22
N ALA A 411 -8.79 -6.87 0.41
CA ALA A 411 -7.32 -6.70 0.45
C ALA A 411 -6.60 -7.94 1.00
N ARG A 412 -7.07 -8.52 2.12
CA ARG A 412 -6.47 -9.74 2.68
C ARG A 412 -6.58 -10.95 1.77
N ILE A 413 -7.71 -11.10 1.08
CA ILE A 413 -7.86 -12.18 0.12
C ILE A 413 -7.01 -11.94 -1.13
N ARG A 414 -6.89 -10.70 -1.62
CA ARG A 414 -5.97 -10.35 -2.72
C ARG A 414 -4.53 -10.73 -2.40
N GLU A 415 -4.06 -10.41 -1.19
CA GLU A 415 -2.73 -10.78 -0.68
C GLU A 415 -2.53 -12.31 -0.71
N ARG A 416 -3.52 -13.06 -0.22
CA ARG A 416 -3.50 -14.53 -0.21
C ARG A 416 -3.52 -15.15 -1.61
N LEU A 417 -4.17 -14.50 -2.57
CA LEU A 417 -4.27 -14.95 -3.96
C LEU A 417 -3.10 -14.46 -4.83
N HIS A 418 -2.14 -13.73 -4.26
CA HIS A 418 -1.00 -13.14 -4.97
C HIS A 418 -1.41 -12.27 -6.16
N LEU A 419 -2.56 -11.61 -6.06
CA LEU A 419 -2.98 -10.62 -7.04
C LEU A 419 -2.07 -9.39 -6.92
N PRO A 420 -1.73 -8.68 -8.02
CA PRO A 420 -0.79 -7.56 -7.96
C PRO A 420 -1.17 -6.51 -6.91
N PHE A 421 -0.27 -6.22 -5.97
CA PHE A 421 -0.44 -5.15 -4.98
C PHE A 421 0.91 -4.53 -4.61
N GLU A 422 0.87 -3.29 -4.12
CA GLU A 422 2.06 -2.65 -3.57
C GLU A 422 2.17 -2.96 -2.07
N ALA A 423 3.17 -3.74 -1.69
CA ALA A 423 3.44 -4.00 -0.29
C ALA A 423 4.00 -2.75 0.39
N GLU A 424 3.38 -2.32 1.49
CA GLU A 424 4.10 -1.48 2.44
C GLU A 424 5.21 -2.34 3.07
N GLY A 425 6.45 -2.18 2.59
CA GLY A 425 7.61 -2.88 3.17
C GLY A 425 7.67 -2.76 4.71
N ILE A 426 8.47 -3.59 5.39
CA ILE A 426 8.57 -3.76 6.87
C ILE A 426 7.83 -2.69 7.67
N SER A 427 6.63 -3.04 8.16
CA SER A 427 5.85 -2.15 9.00
C SER A 427 6.61 -1.84 10.31
N GLU A 428 6.24 -0.76 10.99
CA GLU A 428 6.89 -0.43 12.25
C GLU A 428 6.62 -1.46 13.36
N ASP A 429 5.53 -2.22 13.25
CA ASP A 429 5.25 -3.36 14.12
C ASP A 429 6.31 -4.45 13.94
N VAL A 430 6.76 -4.69 12.70
CA VAL A 430 7.88 -5.60 12.39
C VAL A 430 9.17 -5.13 13.06
N ALA A 431 9.44 -3.81 13.07
CA ALA A 431 10.63 -3.25 13.71
C ALA A 431 10.55 -3.21 15.25
N ARG A 432 9.34 -3.12 15.82
CA ARG A 432 9.11 -3.15 17.29
C ARG A 432 9.22 -4.53 17.90
N GLU A 433 9.07 -5.59 17.11
CA GLU A 433 9.12 -6.96 17.59
C GLU A 433 10.43 -7.27 18.36
N SER A 434 11.55 -6.68 17.95
CA SER A 434 12.84 -6.77 18.66
C SER A 434 12.77 -6.16 20.06
N LEU A 435 12.11 -5.01 20.22
CA LEU A 435 11.95 -4.35 21.52
C LEU A 435 11.02 -5.14 22.44
N VAL A 436 9.98 -5.79 21.90
CA VAL A 436 9.08 -6.65 22.69
C VAL A 436 9.84 -7.85 23.26
N CYS A 437 10.68 -8.48 22.45
CA CYS A 437 11.53 -9.59 22.91
C CYS A 437 12.55 -9.12 23.96
N LEU A 438 13.17 -7.95 23.74
CA LEU A 438 14.09 -7.34 24.69
C LEU A 438 13.42 -7.00 26.03
N GLU A 439 12.20 -6.45 26.01
CA GLU A 439 11.44 -6.10 27.21
C GLU A 439 11.13 -7.34 28.06
N ALA A 440 10.68 -8.42 27.41
CA ALA A 440 10.43 -9.69 28.09
C ALA A 440 11.73 -10.27 28.70
N ALA A 441 12.86 -10.19 27.98
CA ALA A 441 14.16 -10.62 28.48
C ALA A 441 14.63 -9.77 29.68
N CYS A 442 14.45 -8.45 29.63
CA CYS A 442 14.77 -7.55 30.74
C CYS A 442 13.93 -7.88 31.99
N HIS A 443 12.63 -8.12 31.82
CA HIS A 443 11.75 -8.49 32.91
C HIS A 443 12.20 -9.79 33.59
N ARG A 444 12.57 -10.82 32.82
CA ARG A 444 13.12 -12.08 33.35
C ARG A 444 14.46 -11.88 34.07
N ALA A 445 15.30 -10.99 33.55
CA ALA A 445 16.58 -10.62 34.14
C ALA A 445 16.47 -9.65 35.33
N GLY A 446 15.28 -9.22 35.73
CA GLY A 446 15.09 -8.23 36.81
C GLY A 446 15.66 -6.84 36.47
N LEU A 447 15.79 -6.50 35.19
CA LEU A 447 16.24 -5.21 34.69
C LEU A 447 15.05 -4.34 34.31
N ARG A 448 15.23 -3.02 34.41
CA ARG A 448 14.18 -2.06 34.08
C ARG A 448 14.37 -1.53 32.67
N LEU A 449 13.33 -1.58 31.86
CA LEU A 449 13.27 -0.93 30.56
C LEU A 449 12.40 0.32 30.67
N ALA A 450 12.96 1.50 30.40
CA ALA A 450 12.27 2.78 30.49
C ALA A 450 12.10 3.39 29.08
N PRO A 451 10.89 3.76 28.64
CA PRO A 451 10.71 4.46 27.38
C PRO A 451 11.39 5.84 27.45
N VAL A 452 12.14 6.18 26.41
CA VAL A 452 12.78 7.50 26.23
C VAL A 452 11.97 8.34 25.25
N SER A 453 11.49 7.75 24.16
CA SER A 453 10.61 8.41 23.21
C SER A 453 9.14 8.09 23.52
N ALA A 454 8.26 9.07 23.31
CA ALA A 454 6.82 8.95 23.58
C ALA A 454 6.13 7.84 22.76
N ASP A 455 6.71 7.48 21.62
CA ASP A 455 6.25 6.40 20.74
C ASP A 455 6.78 5.00 21.16
N GLY A 456 7.63 4.92 22.18
CA GLY A 456 8.20 3.67 22.70
C GLY A 456 9.27 3.01 21.81
N ASN A 457 9.79 3.71 20.80
CA ASN A 457 10.81 3.14 19.91
C ASN A 457 12.23 3.27 20.44
N VAL A 458 12.48 4.27 21.28
CA VAL A 458 13.73 4.42 22.00
C VAL A 458 13.46 4.02 23.44
N VAL A 459 14.17 3.00 23.89
CA VAL A 459 14.10 2.53 25.27
C VAL A 459 15.47 2.59 25.91
N ARG A 460 15.49 2.90 27.20
CA ARG A 460 16.68 2.90 28.04
C ARG A 460 16.61 1.72 28.97
N LEU A 461 17.57 0.82 28.86
CA LEU A 461 17.77 -0.25 29.82
C LEU A 461 18.54 0.31 31.02
N GLU A 462 17.98 0.12 32.21
CA GLU A 462 18.52 0.52 33.51
C GLU A 462 18.77 -0.73 34.40
N GLY A 463 19.77 -0.65 35.28
CA GLY A 463 20.12 -1.72 36.21
C GLY A 463 21.36 -2.57 35.86
N GLY A 464 22.01 -2.30 34.72
CA GLY A 464 23.31 -2.87 34.35
C GLY A 464 24.51 -2.01 34.79
N LYS A 465 25.72 -2.37 34.36
CA LYS A 465 26.97 -1.61 34.60
C LYS A 465 26.88 -0.14 34.16
N ARG A 466 26.12 0.13 33.08
CA ARG A 466 25.80 1.46 32.56
C ARG A 466 24.43 1.43 31.84
N PRO A 467 23.71 2.56 31.75
CA PRO A 467 22.48 2.62 30.96
C PRO A 467 22.77 2.42 29.47
N LEU A 468 21.93 1.65 28.80
CA LEU A 468 22.03 1.37 27.37
C LEU A 468 20.77 1.83 26.63
N LEU A 469 20.95 2.43 25.47
CA LEU A 469 19.85 2.88 24.62
C LEU A 469 19.66 1.90 23.46
N PHE A 470 18.41 1.48 23.26
CA PHE A 470 17.99 0.67 22.12
C PHE A 470 17.00 1.48 21.30
N TYR A 471 17.11 1.36 19.98
CA TYR A 471 16.21 2.01 19.04
C TYR A 471 15.68 1.00 18.04
N ARG A 472 14.44 0.52 18.25
CA ARG A 472 13.81 -0.53 17.44
C ARG A 472 14.67 -1.80 17.37
N ASN A 473 15.25 -2.11 16.21
CA ASN A 473 16.21 -3.19 16.01
C ASN A 473 17.67 -2.74 16.16
N LYS A 474 17.96 -1.43 16.26
CA LYS A 474 19.31 -0.92 16.52
C LYS A 474 19.66 -1.08 17.99
N HIS A 475 20.72 -1.81 18.26
CA HIS A 475 21.17 -2.16 19.59
C HIS A 475 22.61 -1.68 19.86
N PRO A 476 22.98 -1.50 21.13
CA PRO A 476 24.29 -0.95 21.52
C PRO A 476 25.38 -2.02 21.66
N PHE A 477 25.12 -3.25 21.24
CA PHE A 477 26.08 -4.36 21.37
C PHE A 477 27.24 -4.31 20.38
N ASN A 478 27.20 -3.43 19.38
CA ASN A 478 28.27 -3.27 18.40
C ASN A 478 28.99 -1.93 18.60
N ASP A 479 30.27 -1.89 18.24
CA ASP A 479 30.94 -0.62 17.97
C ASP A 479 30.24 0.10 16.81
N TYR A 480 30.10 1.43 16.91
CA TYR A 480 29.36 2.21 15.92
C TYR A 480 30.02 2.19 14.55
N VAL A 481 31.35 2.29 14.49
CA VAL A 481 32.08 2.31 13.20
C VAL A 481 32.04 0.94 12.56
N ALA A 482 32.29 -0.12 13.33
CA ALA A 482 32.17 -1.49 12.85
C ALA A 482 30.76 -1.79 12.33
N ALA A 483 29.72 -1.42 13.08
CA ALA A 483 28.33 -1.58 12.64
C ALA A 483 28.04 -0.78 11.36
N ARG A 484 28.59 0.44 11.20
CA ARG A 484 28.39 1.24 9.98
C ARG A 484 29.09 0.65 8.76
N MET A 485 30.29 0.09 8.94
CA MET A 485 30.98 -0.62 7.87
C MET A 485 30.21 -1.88 7.47
N ALA A 486 29.74 -2.63 8.48
CA ALA A 486 28.85 -3.77 8.31
C ALA A 486 27.48 -3.42 7.71
N GLU A 487 27.00 -2.17 7.74
CA GLU A 487 25.75 -1.78 7.08
C GLU A 487 25.93 -1.58 5.55
N ASP A 488 27.16 -1.42 5.06
CA ASP A 488 27.46 -1.10 3.66
C ASP A 488 28.03 -2.32 2.92
N LYS A 489 27.27 -2.83 1.95
CA LYS A 489 27.63 -4.07 1.22
C LYS A 489 28.91 -3.91 0.39
N GLY A 490 29.28 -2.70 -0.01
CA GLY A 490 30.54 -2.45 -0.72
C GLY A 490 31.75 -2.72 0.19
N TYR A 491 31.72 -2.16 1.40
CA TYR A 491 32.77 -2.41 2.39
C TYR A 491 32.78 -3.86 2.89
N GLN A 492 31.62 -4.48 3.06
CA GLN A 492 31.55 -5.91 3.39
C GLN A 492 32.31 -6.74 2.36
N GLN A 493 32.09 -6.47 1.07
CA GLN A 493 32.76 -7.20 -0.01
C GLN A 493 34.28 -7.07 0.09
N GLU A 494 34.81 -5.85 0.25
CA GLU A 494 36.25 -5.61 0.36
C GLU A 494 36.87 -6.32 1.57
N ILE A 495 36.19 -6.26 2.73
CA ILE A 495 36.65 -6.89 3.97
C ILE A 495 36.66 -8.42 3.82
N PHE A 496 35.59 -8.99 3.26
CA PHE A 496 35.47 -10.43 3.10
C PHE A 496 36.44 -10.99 2.06
N GLU A 497 36.68 -10.28 0.96
CA GLU A 497 37.71 -10.64 -0.02
C GLU A 497 39.11 -10.61 0.60
N ALA A 498 39.44 -9.56 1.37
CA ALA A 498 40.72 -9.43 2.07
C ALA A 498 40.93 -10.52 3.14
N ALA A 499 39.86 -10.98 3.77
CA ALA A 499 39.86 -12.07 4.73
C ALA A 499 39.75 -13.47 4.09
N HIS A 500 39.73 -13.56 2.75
CA HIS A 500 39.55 -14.80 2.00
C HIS A 500 38.28 -15.59 2.37
N LEU A 501 37.22 -14.87 2.75
CA LEU A 501 35.92 -15.47 3.03
C LEU A 501 35.19 -15.79 1.73
N GLN A 502 34.39 -16.86 1.76
CA GLN A 502 33.63 -17.31 0.61
C GLN A 502 32.41 -16.41 0.39
N VAL A 503 32.51 -15.54 -0.61
CA VAL A 503 31.45 -14.65 -1.10
C VAL A 503 31.19 -14.92 -2.59
N PRO A 504 29.98 -14.70 -3.10
CA PRO A 504 29.76 -14.73 -4.54
C PRO A 504 30.64 -13.68 -5.23
N GLN A 505 31.14 -14.01 -6.43
CA GLN A 505 31.95 -13.08 -7.22
C GLN A 505 31.17 -11.78 -7.45
N THR A 506 31.75 -10.65 -7.07
CA THR A 506 31.04 -9.35 -7.08
C THR A 506 31.89 -8.28 -7.75
N LEU A 507 31.25 -7.44 -8.56
CA LEU A 507 31.82 -6.26 -9.19
C LEU A 507 31.21 -5.01 -8.57
N GLN A 508 32.06 -4.05 -8.24
CA GLN A 508 31.66 -2.69 -7.85
C GLN A 508 31.54 -1.83 -9.12
N LEU A 509 30.36 -1.27 -9.36
CA LEU A 509 30.05 -0.45 -10.53
C LEU A 509 29.75 0.98 -10.08
N PHE A 510 30.61 1.92 -10.46
CA PHE A 510 30.49 3.32 -10.02
C PHE A 510 29.86 4.21 -11.10
N ASN A 511 28.78 4.92 -10.76
CA ASN A 511 27.95 5.73 -11.65
C ASN A 511 28.80 6.60 -12.61
N PRO A 512 28.74 6.36 -13.94
CA PRO A 512 29.53 7.12 -14.90
C PRO A 512 29.05 8.58 -14.99
N TYR A 513 27.78 8.81 -14.68
CA TYR A 513 27.13 10.12 -14.71
C TYR A 513 27.37 10.96 -13.45
N ALA A 514 28.08 10.41 -12.45
CA ALA A 514 28.38 11.15 -11.23
C ALA A 514 29.19 12.43 -11.51
N ASP A 515 29.02 13.44 -10.66
CA ASP A 515 29.77 14.70 -10.69
C ASP A 515 31.29 14.47 -10.72
N ASP A 516 32.03 15.36 -11.38
CA ASP A 516 33.49 15.26 -11.58
C ASP A 516 34.28 15.13 -10.27
N ARG A 517 33.74 15.58 -9.13
CA ARG A 517 34.33 15.36 -7.79
C ARG A 517 34.49 13.88 -7.43
N PHE A 518 33.73 12.99 -8.08
CA PHE A 518 33.81 11.55 -7.89
C PHE A 518 34.69 10.83 -8.92
N SER A 519 35.38 11.55 -9.81
CA SER A 519 36.16 10.95 -10.91
C SER A 519 37.17 9.89 -10.47
N ARG A 520 37.74 10.00 -9.26
CA ARG A 520 38.68 8.99 -8.73
C ARG A 520 38.07 7.61 -8.50
N TYR A 521 36.74 7.51 -8.45
CA TYR A 521 36.02 6.27 -8.21
C TYR A 521 35.38 5.71 -9.48
N LYS A 522 35.29 6.50 -10.56
CA LYS A 522 34.70 6.05 -11.82
C LYS A 522 35.59 4.96 -12.42
N THR A 523 35.02 3.77 -12.59
CA THR A 523 35.71 2.59 -13.14
C THR A 523 35.47 2.41 -14.63
N HIS A 524 34.41 3.02 -15.17
CA HIS A 524 33.97 2.87 -16.56
C HIS A 524 33.50 4.22 -17.11
N GLU A 525 33.63 4.45 -18.42
CA GLU A 525 33.22 5.72 -19.03
C GLU A 525 31.70 5.81 -19.22
N ASN A 526 31.03 4.68 -19.43
CA ASN A 526 29.60 4.59 -19.70
C ASN A 526 29.02 3.22 -19.28
N ILE A 527 27.69 3.13 -19.25
CA ILE A 527 26.98 1.90 -18.84
C ILE A 527 27.28 0.73 -19.78
N SER A 528 27.40 0.96 -21.08
CA SER A 528 27.65 -0.12 -22.05
C SER A 528 29.04 -0.77 -21.87
N GLU A 529 30.03 -0.06 -21.31
CA GLU A 529 31.30 -0.66 -20.87
C GLU A 529 31.12 -1.50 -19.60
N MET A 530 30.32 -1.04 -18.64
CA MET A 530 30.02 -1.81 -17.43
C MET A 530 29.34 -3.13 -17.76
N VAL A 531 28.37 -3.12 -18.68
CA VAL A 531 27.64 -4.32 -19.11
C VAL A 531 28.60 -5.33 -19.74
N ARG A 532 29.52 -4.88 -20.60
CA ARG A 532 30.55 -5.75 -21.18
C ARG A 532 31.49 -6.33 -20.12
N ASP A 533 31.86 -5.55 -19.11
CA ASP A 533 32.69 -6.02 -18.01
C ASP A 533 31.96 -7.09 -17.17
N VAL A 534 30.68 -6.86 -16.88
CA VAL A 534 29.78 -7.85 -16.23
C VAL A 534 29.71 -9.14 -17.04
N GLU A 535 29.43 -9.08 -18.36
CA GLU A 535 29.36 -10.27 -19.23
C GLU A 535 30.68 -11.03 -19.31
N SER A 536 31.82 -10.32 -19.24
CA SER A 536 33.13 -10.96 -19.33
C SER A 536 33.54 -11.70 -18.06
N LYS A 537 32.97 -11.33 -16.91
CA LYS A 537 33.39 -11.81 -15.58
C LYS A 537 32.34 -12.64 -14.86
N LEU A 538 31.06 -12.47 -15.16
CA LEU A 538 29.93 -13.11 -14.48
C LEU A 538 29.07 -13.89 -15.47
N THR A 539 28.43 -14.96 -15.00
CA THR A 539 27.46 -15.74 -15.77
C THR A 539 26.05 -15.40 -15.33
N TYR A 540 25.12 -15.27 -16.27
CA TYR A 540 23.71 -15.00 -15.98
C TYR A 540 22.99 -16.20 -15.33
N PRO A 541 22.01 -15.97 -14.44
CA PRO A 541 21.54 -14.66 -13.99
C PRO A 541 22.55 -13.95 -13.07
N VAL A 542 22.53 -12.62 -13.07
CA VAL A 542 23.36 -11.79 -12.18
C VAL A 542 22.47 -10.97 -11.26
N VAL A 543 22.95 -10.69 -10.05
CA VAL A 543 22.22 -9.92 -9.04
C VAL A 543 22.77 -8.50 -8.99
N ILE A 544 21.97 -7.51 -9.36
CA ILE A 544 22.29 -6.08 -9.23
C ILE A 544 21.73 -5.58 -7.91
N LYS A 545 22.58 -5.07 -7.00
CA LYS A 545 22.15 -4.57 -5.70
C LYS A 545 22.74 -3.22 -5.31
N ARG A 546 21.96 -2.40 -4.61
CA ARG A 546 22.45 -1.17 -3.97
C ARG A 546 23.31 -1.50 -2.73
N PRO A 547 24.41 -0.77 -2.45
CA PRO A 547 25.27 -1.00 -1.29
C PRO A 547 24.55 -0.76 0.04
N ARG A 548 23.60 0.19 0.03
CA ARG A 548 22.75 0.51 1.17
C ARG A 548 21.30 0.39 0.73
N SER A 549 20.58 -0.53 1.32
CA SER A 549 19.14 -0.60 1.18
C SER A 549 18.49 -1.26 2.38
N SER A 550 17.26 -0.85 2.68
CA SER A 550 16.43 -1.51 3.68
C SER A 550 15.62 -2.63 3.00
N VAL A 551 15.79 -3.87 3.47
CA VAL A 551 14.85 -4.98 3.24
C VAL A 551 14.64 -5.35 1.76
N SER A 552 15.64 -5.99 1.13
CA SER A 552 15.70 -6.40 -0.30
C SER A 552 15.36 -5.33 -1.36
N ALA A 553 14.87 -4.14 -0.98
CA ALA A 553 14.64 -3.04 -1.89
C ALA A 553 15.95 -2.71 -2.61
N GLY A 554 15.92 -2.65 -3.93
CA GLY A 554 17.14 -2.40 -4.69
C GLY A 554 18.06 -3.62 -4.85
N VAL A 555 17.55 -4.85 -4.78
CA VAL A 555 18.19 -6.10 -5.24
C VAL A 555 17.39 -6.62 -6.45
N TYR A 556 18.06 -6.89 -7.57
CA TYR A 556 17.41 -7.27 -8.83
C TYR A 556 18.15 -8.44 -9.48
N ALA A 557 17.44 -9.51 -9.82
CA ALA A 557 18.00 -10.61 -10.61
C ALA A 557 17.79 -10.34 -12.10
N GLU A 558 18.88 -10.18 -12.85
CA GLU A 558 18.85 -9.86 -14.28
C GLU A 558 19.38 -11.05 -15.09
N SER A 559 18.63 -11.44 -16.13
CA SER A 559 18.85 -12.69 -16.86
C SER A 559 19.71 -12.54 -18.11
N ASN A 560 20.02 -11.32 -18.53
CA ASN A 560 20.83 -11.02 -19.72
C ASN A 560 21.38 -9.59 -19.70
N ALA A 561 22.30 -9.29 -20.63
CA ALA A 561 22.97 -8.00 -20.75
C ALA A 561 22.05 -6.81 -20.96
N HIS A 562 21.01 -6.96 -21.80
CA HIS A 562 20.06 -5.90 -22.04
C HIS A 562 19.24 -5.56 -20.79
N ALA A 563 18.92 -6.57 -19.98
CA ALA A 563 18.23 -6.36 -18.71
C ALA A 563 19.12 -5.63 -17.69
N VAL A 564 20.41 -6.01 -17.60
CA VAL A 564 21.41 -5.29 -16.78
C VAL A 564 21.57 -3.84 -17.24
N GLU A 565 21.69 -3.59 -18.54
CA GLU A 565 21.84 -2.23 -19.08
C GLU A 565 20.70 -1.31 -18.66
N ARG A 566 19.45 -1.75 -18.90
CA ARG A 566 18.25 -1.00 -18.49
C ARG A 566 18.21 -0.77 -16.98
N ARG A 567 18.62 -1.78 -16.19
CA ARG A 567 18.64 -1.67 -14.73
C ARG A 567 19.65 -0.65 -14.24
N LEU A 568 20.89 -0.72 -14.73
CA LEU A 568 21.94 0.22 -14.38
C LEU A 568 21.55 1.65 -14.78
N GLN A 569 20.96 1.82 -15.96
CA GLN A 569 20.51 3.11 -16.44
C GLN A 569 19.44 3.71 -15.52
N ALA A 570 18.38 2.96 -15.23
CA ALA A 570 17.31 3.41 -14.35
C ALA A 570 17.80 3.76 -12.93
N LEU A 571 18.77 3.01 -12.39
CA LEU A 571 19.29 3.23 -11.05
C LEU A 571 20.27 4.40 -10.98
N PHE A 572 21.07 4.64 -12.01
CA PHE A 572 22.07 5.72 -12.04
C PHE A 572 21.49 7.08 -12.47
N GLU A 573 20.52 7.11 -13.40
CA GLU A 573 19.87 8.37 -13.81
C GLU A 573 19.08 9.03 -12.69
N ASN A 574 18.55 8.22 -11.77
CA ASN A 574 17.77 8.67 -10.61
C ASN A 574 18.58 8.64 -9.30
N ALA A 575 19.91 8.50 -9.37
CA ALA A 575 20.75 8.41 -8.18
C ALA A 575 20.86 9.76 -7.47
N GLY A 576 20.57 9.77 -6.15
CA GLY A 576 20.89 10.91 -5.30
C GLY A 576 22.41 11.12 -5.17
N TYR A 577 22.83 12.28 -4.67
CA TYR A 577 24.25 12.69 -4.60
C TYR A 577 25.20 11.67 -3.94
N LEU A 578 24.70 10.79 -3.06
CA LEU A 578 25.47 9.78 -2.34
C LEU A 578 25.27 8.33 -2.84
N ASP A 579 24.43 8.11 -3.86
CA ASP A 579 24.04 6.76 -4.33
C ASP A 579 24.73 6.37 -5.66
N ASN A 580 26.04 6.62 -5.75
CA ASN A 580 26.81 6.43 -6.98
C ASN A 580 27.46 5.05 -7.13
N LEU A 581 27.20 4.11 -6.23
CA LEU A 581 27.79 2.77 -6.29
C LEU A 581 26.67 1.73 -6.39
N LEU A 582 26.86 0.75 -7.27
CA LEU A 582 26.05 -0.46 -7.37
C LEU A 582 26.96 -1.69 -7.32
N LEU A 583 26.41 -2.84 -6.92
CA LEU A 583 27.12 -4.11 -6.92
C LEU A 583 26.46 -5.03 -7.95
N ALA A 584 27.25 -5.63 -8.83
CA ALA A 584 26.83 -6.73 -9.70
C ALA A 584 27.45 -8.03 -9.18
N GLN A 585 26.63 -8.97 -8.76
CA GLN A 585 27.05 -10.18 -8.04
C GLN A 585 26.63 -11.44 -8.80
N ALA A 586 27.48 -12.47 -8.80
CA ALA A 586 27.17 -13.79 -9.33
C ALA A 586 25.98 -14.40 -8.57
N PHE A 587 25.05 -15.00 -9.29
CA PHE A 587 23.99 -15.78 -8.67
C PHE A 587 24.54 -17.10 -8.14
N VAL A 588 24.18 -17.44 -6.90
CA VAL A 588 24.50 -18.73 -6.27
C VAL A 588 23.21 -19.47 -6.02
N ALA A 589 23.07 -20.68 -6.56
CA ALA A 589 21.93 -21.54 -6.31
C ALA A 589 22.16 -22.36 -5.04
N GLY A 590 21.12 -22.48 -4.21
CA GLY A 590 21.13 -23.30 -3.00
C GLY A 590 20.11 -22.84 -1.98
N PRO A 591 19.88 -23.61 -0.90
CA PRO A 591 19.06 -23.17 0.22
C PRO A 591 19.71 -21.98 0.94
N GLU A 592 18.88 -20.98 1.25
CA GLU A 592 19.31 -19.78 1.97
C GLU A 592 19.05 -19.92 3.48
N TYR A 593 20.01 -19.49 4.28
CA TYR A 593 19.94 -19.51 5.74
C TYR A 593 20.30 -18.14 6.30
N ARG A 594 19.81 -17.87 7.51
CA ARG A 594 20.27 -16.78 8.35
C ARG A 594 20.87 -17.32 9.64
N ILE A 595 22.09 -16.90 9.92
CA ILE A 595 22.83 -17.18 11.15
C ILE A 595 22.73 -15.95 12.04
N LEU A 596 22.46 -16.13 13.33
CA LEU A 596 22.55 -15.08 14.36
C LEU A 596 23.75 -15.38 15.24
N ALA A 597 24.62 -14.39 15.43
CA ALA A 597 25.91 -14.58 16.11
C ALA A 597 26.26 -13.41 17.03
N SER A 598 27.16 -13.68 17.98
CA SER A 598 27.74 -12.68 18.89
C SER A 598 29.24 -12.95 19.07
N GLY A 599 30.09 -12.09 18.49
CA GLY A 599 31.50 -12.42 18.30
C GLY A 599 31.62 -13.71 17.49
N THR A 600 32.35 -14.69 18.02
CA THR A 600 32.54 -16.02 17.42
C THR A 600 31.38 -16.99 17.67
N ASP A 601 30.46 -16.66 18.57
CA ASP A 601 29.45 -17.60 19.05
C ASP A 601 28.24 -17.64 18.12
N LEU A 602 27.88 -18.83 17.63
CA LEU A 602 26.62 -19.08 16.95
C LEU A 602 25.49 -19.15 17.99
N LEU A 603 24.56 -18.21 17.92
CA LEU A 603 23.41 -18.13 18.84
C LEU A 603 22.23 -18.97 18.34
N MET A 604 21.94 -18.86 17.04
CA MET A 604 20.85 -19.55 16.37
C MET A 604 21.06 -19.51 14.86
N ALA A 605 20.54 -20.50 14.14
CA ALA A 605 20.41 -20.43 12.69
C ALA A 605 19.03 -20.92 12.25
N TYR A 606 18.54 -20.37 11.15
CA TYR A 606 17.28 -20.79 10.54
C TYR A 606 17.34 -20.73 9.01
N GLY A 607 16.73 -21.71 8.36
CA GLY A 607 16.51 -21.73 6.93
C GLY A 607 15.38 -20.80 6.52
N LYS A 608 15.55 -20.16 5.37
CA LYS A 608 14.53 -19.37 4.69
C LYS A 608 13.84 -20.28 3.68
N VAL A 609 12.67 -20.79 4.05
CA VAL A 609 11.96 -21.78 3.22
C VAL A 609 10.70 -21.15 2.65
N SER A 610 10.45 -21.39 1.38
CA SER A 610 9.19 -21.10 0.69
C SER A 610 8.83 -22.35 -0.12
N ASP A 611 7.54 -22.69 -0.20
CA ASP A 611 7.08 -23.96 -0.80
C ASP A 611 7.14 -23.97 -2.36
N GLY A 612 7.75 -22.94 -2.98
CA GLY A 612 8.16 -22.93 -4.39
C GLY A 612 7.06 -22.56 -5.40
N ASP A 613 7.23 -21.38 -6.01
CA ASP A 613 6.78 -20.89 -7.35
C ASP A 613 6.72 -19.34 -7.38
N ASP A 614 6.73 -18.69 -6.22
CA ASP A 614 6.68 -17.23 -6.04
C ASP A 614 8.08 -16.56 -6.14
N VAL A 615 8.75 -16.57 -7.29
CA VAL A 615 9.76 -15.53 -7.56
C VAL A 615 8.99 -14.27 -7.93
N ILE A 616 8.59 -13.49 -6.92
CA ILE A 616 7.89 -12.22 -7.11
C ILE A 616 8.89 -11.23 -7.70
N ASP A 617 8.76 -10.90 -8.98
CA ASP A 617 9.44 -9.77 -9.62
C ASP A 617 10.99 -9.75 -9.43
N GLY A 618 11.59 -10.93 -9.29
CA GLY A 618 13.03 -11.07 -9.05
C GLY A 618 13.51 -10.83 -7.60
N ASP A 619 12.61 -10.73 -6.59
CA ASP A 619 13.01 -10.82 -5.18
C ASP A 619 13.45 -12.26 -4.90
N LEU A 620 14.72 -12.40 -4.50
CA LEU A 620 15.36 -13.69 -4.28
C LEU A 620 15.20 -14.20 -2.84
N ASN A 621 14.69 -13.37 -1.91
CA ASN A 621 14.63 -13.73 -0.48
C ASN A 621 13.35 -14.52 -0.14
N PRO A 622 13.45 -15.82 0.21
CA PRO A 622 12.29 -16.66 0.46
C PRO A 622 11.39 -16.22 1.62
N LEU A 623 11.90 -15.42 2.57
CA LEU A 623 11.10 -14.92 3.70
C LEU A 623 10.17 -13.78 3.32
N HIS A 624 10.36 -13.16 2.15
CA HIS A 624 9.45 -12.15 1.62
C HIS A 624 8.30 -12.77 0.84
N HIS A 625 8.41 -14.06 0.51
CA HIS A 625 7.37 -14.79 -0.17
C HIS A 625 6.18 -15.01 0.77
N SER A 626 5.01 -15.18 0.18
CA SER A 626 3.75 -15.37 0.89
C SER A 626 3.73 -16.60 1.80
N THR A 627 4.39 -17.68 1.35
CA THR A 627 4.61 -18.95 2.05
C THR A 627 5.93 -19.00 2.81
N GLY A 628 6.68 -17.89 2.81
CA GLY A 628 7.97 -17.75 3.47
C GLY A 628 7.87 -18.06 4.96
N ARG A 629 8.61 -19.07 5.40
CA ARG A 629 8.73 -19.47 6.80
C ARG A 629 10.19 -19.59 7.20
N ALA A 630 10.48 -19.14 8.41
CA ALA A 630 11.75 -19.40 9.06
C ALA A 630 11.68 -20.78 9.74
N VAL A 631 12.55 -21.70 9.34
CA VAL A 631 12.64 -23.04 9.93
C VAL A 631 13.95 -23.16 10.68
N ARG A 632 13.89 -23.43 11.98
CA ARG A 632 15.09 -23.60 12.81
C ARG A 632 16.00 -24.69 12.24
N VAL A 633 17.30 -24.41 12.17
CA VAL A 633 18.30 -25.40 11.76
C VAL A 633 18.66 -26.26 12.98
N GLU A 634 18.49 -27.57 12.86
CA GLU A 634 18.86 -28.54 13.91
C GLU A 634 19.93 -29.53 13.43
N GLU A 635 20.30 -29.50 12.16
CA GLU A 635 21.28 -30.42 11.58
C GLU A 635 22.70 -30.14 12.13
N PRO A 636 23.33 -31.08 12.86
CA PRO A 636 24.59 -30.81 13.55
C PRO A 636 25.76 -30.46 12.62
N ALA A 637 25.87 -31.13 11.48
CA ALA A 637 26.95 -30.90 10.53
C ALA A 637 26.86 -29.50 9.89
N LEU A 638 25.63 -29.04 9.60
CA LEU A 638 25.41 -27.68 9.09
C LEU A 638 25.72 -26.63 10.17
N LEU A 639 25.27 -26.85 11.41
CA LEU A 639 25.55 -25.95 12.54
C LEU A 639 27.06 -25.85 12.84
N GLU A 640 27.82 -26.93 12.70
CA GLU A 640 29.27 -26.92 12.85
C GLU A 640 29.95 -26.05 11.78
N ARG A 641 29.56 -26.21 10.52
CA ARG A 641 30.03 -25.35 9.41
C ARG A 641 29.68 -23.87 9.65
N MET A 642 28.45 -23.60 10.10
CA MET A 642 28.00 -22.23 10.43
C MET A 642 28.77 -21.65 11.63
N THR A 643 29.12 -22.46 12.62
CA THR A 643 29.92 -22.03 13.78
C THR A 643 31.34 -21.66 13.37
N GLN A 644 31.96 -22.47 12.50
CA GLN A 644 33.27 -22.15 11.92
C GLN A 644 33.21 -20.83 11.14
N LEU A 645 32.15 -20.63 10.34
CA LEU A 645 31.93 -19.39 9.60
C LEU A 645 31.82 -18.17 10.53
N CYS A 646 31.08 -18.26 11.64
CA CYS A 646 31.02 -17.19 12.65
C CYS A 646 32.42 -16.81 13.17
N GLY A 647 33.29 -17.80 13.39
CA GLY A 647 34.69 -17.58 13.77
C GLY A 647 35.44 -16.75 12.73
N CYS A 648 35.40 -17.16 11.47
CA CYS A 648 36.08 -16.47 10.38
C CYS A 648 35.52 -15.06 10.13
N VAL A 649 34.20 -14.86 10.24
CA VAL A 649 33.58 -13.53 10.11
C VAL A 649 34.00 -12.61 11.26
N ALA A 650 34.04 -13.11 12.50
CA ALA A 650 34.44 -12.32 13.65
C ALA A 650 35.92 -11.86 13.61
N GLU A 651 36.79 -12.62 12.94
CA GLU A 651 38.18 -12.19 12.67
C GLU A 651 38.24 -11.05 11.64
N ALA A 652 37.31 -11.03 10.68
CA ALA A 652 37.25 -10.01 9.63
C ALA A 652 36.57 -8.71 10.11
N ILE A 653 35.50 -8.82 10.89
CA ILE A 653 34.77 -7.68 11.44
C ILE A 653 34.21 -8.02 12.83
N ASP A 654 34.72 -7.34 13.86
CA ASP A 654 34.32 -7.58 15.25
C ASP A 654 32.96 -6.93 15.55
N LEU A 655 31.94 -7.77 15.76
CA LEU A 655 30.56 -7.38 16.05
C LEU A 655 30.03 -8.18 17.24
N GLY A 656 29.44 -7.48 18.21
CA GLY A 656 28.86 -8.08 19.39
C GLY A 656 27.49 -8.73 19.18
N PHE A 657 26.66 -8.28 18.23
CA PHE A 657 25.45 -9.01 17.81
C PHE A 657 25.13 -8.69 16.35
N TYR A 658 24.98 -9.71 15.53
CA TYR A 658 24.80 -9.56 14.09
C TYR A 658 24.16 -10.81 13.48
N ALA A 659 23.76 -10.69 12.22
CA ALA A 659 23.26 -11.79 11.40
C ALA A 659 24.10 -11.94 10.14
N ILE A 660 24.25 -13.17 9.67
CA ILE A 660 24.89 -13.51 8.39
C ILE A 660 23.82 -14.19 7.53
N ASP A 661 23.56 -13.62 6.36
CA ASP A 661 22.75 -14.28 5.33
C ASP A 661 23.69 -15.09 4.42
N VAL A 662 23.39 -16.38 4.26
CA VAL A 662 24.24 -17.32 3.54
C VAL A 662 23.42 -18.21 2.61
N ILE A 663 24.03 -18.65 1.51
CA ILE A 663 23.53 -19.75 0.67
C ILE A 663 24.45 -20.95 0.83
N ASP A 664 23.90 -22.14 1.09
CA ASP A 664 24.66 -23.40 1.01
C ASP A 664 24.72 -23.84 -0.45
N GLY A 665 25.78 -23.42 -1.14
CA GLY A 665 26.02 -23.75 -2.55
C GLY A 665 26.82 -25.05 -2.72
N GLU A 666 27.14 -25.40 -3.96
CA GLU A 666 27.82 -26.66 -4.30
C GLU A 666 29.17 -26.86 -3.57
N VAL A 667 29.89 -25.76 -3.31
CA VAL A 667 31.23 -25.77 -2.70
C VAL A 667 31.24 -25.15 -1.29
N GLY A 668 30.08 -25.05 -0.63
CA GLY A 668 29.95 -24.60 0.75
C GLY A 668 29.14 -23.32 0.94
N LEU A 669 29.26 -22.72 2.12
CA LEU A 669 28.49 -21.55 2.52
C LEU A 669 29.03 -20.26 1.87
N TYR A 670 28.21 -19.61 1.06
CA TYR A 670 28.48 -18.30 0.47
C TYR A 670 27.83 -17.21 1.29
N ILE A 671 28.61 -16.23 1.76
CA ILE A 671 28.09 -15.06 2.47
C ILE A 671 27.46 -14.09 1.46
N LEU A 672 26.17 -13.80 1.62
CA LEU A 672 25.44 -12.85 0.78
C LEU A 672 25.52 -11.42 1.31
N GLU A 673 25.26 -11.27 2.60
CA GLU A 673 25.34 -10.01 3.34
C GLU A 673 25.46 -10.27 4.83
N LEU A 674 26.02 -9.28 5.53
CA LEU A 674 26.02 -9.20 6.98
C LEU A 674 25.05 -8.10 7.41
N ASN A 675 24.26 -8.37 8.46
CA ASN A 675 23.33 -7.40 9.04
C ASN A 675 23.69 -7.16 10.52
N PRO A 676 24.21 -5.98 10.86
CA PRO A 676 24.60 -5.65 12.23
C PRO A 676 23.42 -5.28 13.13
N ASN A 677 22.18 -5.31 12.63
CA ASN A 677 20.96 -5.04 13.41
C ASN A 677 19.85 -6.05 13.04
N PRO A 678 19.95 -7.32 13.47
CA PRO A 678 19.04 -8.38 13.05
C PRO A 678 17.58 -8.12 13.44
N PHE A 679 16.65 -8.42 12.52
CA PHE A 679 15.20 -8.37 12.79
C PHE A 679 14.67 -9.75 13.20
N CYS A 680 13.91 -9.81 14.29
CA CYS A 680 13.35 -11.08 14.79
C CYS A 680 11.97 -11.44 14.24
N TYR A 681 11.23 -10.48 13.67
CA TYR A 681 9.84 -10.67 13.24
C TYR A 681 9.63 -11.84 12.29
N PHE A 682 10.44 -11.97 11.24
CA PHE A 682 10.27 -13.04 10.26
C PHE A 682 10.42 -14.43 10.89
N TYR A 683 11.30 -14.56 11.89
CA TYR A 683 11.42 -15.78 12.67
C TYR A 683 10.23 -15.99 13.61
N ASN A 684 9.88 -14.95 14.37
CA ASN A 684 8.83 -15.01 15.40
C ASN A 684 7.45 -15.28 14.79
N ARG A 685 7.19 -14.83 13.55
CA ARG A 685 5.95 -15.10 12.82
C ARG A 685 5.66 -16.60 12.70
N SER A 686 6.69 -17.42 12.52
CA SER A 686 6.56 -18.87 12.34
C SER A 686 6.83 -19.68 13.62
N ASN A 687 7.61 -19.14 14.56
CA ASN A 687 8.13 -19.91 15.69
C ASN A 687 7.74 -19.34 17.08
N GLY A 688 7.08 -18.17 17.12
CA GLY A 688 6.84 -17.43 18.36
C GLY A 688 8.09 -16.70 18.88
N ARG A 689 7.95 -16.03 20.02
CA ARG A 689 8.96 -15.08 20.56
C ARG A 689 10.04 -15.71 21.43
N GLU A 690 9.83 -16.93 21.93
CA GLU A 690 10.60 -17.49 23.04
C GLU A 690 12.11 -17.60 22.74
N ASP A 691 12.49 -18.05 21.53
CA ASP A 691 13.91 -18.19 21.17
C ASP A 691 14.63 -16.83 21.16
N PHE A 692 14.00 -15.78 20.61
CA PHE A 692 14.59 -14.44 20.60
C PHE A 692 14.61 -13.80 21.99
N ILE A 693 13.63 -14.09 22.85
CA ILE A 693 13.68 -13.67 24.26
C ILE A 693 14.92 -14.26 24.94
N ARG A 694 15.15 -15.57 24.81
CA ARG A 694 16.34 -16.24 25.38
C ARG A 694 17.64 -15.72 24.80
N LEU A 695 17.65 -15.45 23.50
CA LEU A 695 18.80 -14.83 22.83
C LEU A 695 19.12 -13.47 23.45
N TYR A 696 18.11 -12.60 23.65
CA TYR A 696 18.32 -11.32 24.32
C TYR A 696 18.72 -11.47 25.80
N GLU A 697 18.24 -12.48 26.52
CA GLU A 697 18.71 -12.78 27.89
C GLU A 697 20.22 -13.04 27.90
N GLY A 698 20.73 -13.85 26.96
CA GLY A 698 22.16 -14.11 26.81
C GLY A 698 22.98 -12.86 26.45
N LEU A 699 22.48 -12.03 25.51
CA LEU A 699 23.13 -10.77 25.16
C LEU A 699 23.15 -9.78 26.33
N ILE A 700 22.07 -9.71 27.11
CA ILE A 700 22.00 -8.89 28.32
C ILE A 700 23.05 -9.38 29.33
N ASP A 701 23.11 -10.68 29.60
CA ASP A 701 24.08 -11.23 30.55
C ASP A 701 25.53 -10.95 30.12
N ARG A 702 25.81 -11.03 28.81
CA ARG A 702 27.14 -10.76 28.24
C ARG A 702 27.56 -9.29 28.24
N PHE A 703 26.66 -8.38 27.85
CA PHE A 703 27.02 -6.98 27.55
C PHE A 703 26.51 -5.95 28.57
N VAL A 704 25.54 -6.33 29.41
CA VAL A 704 24.90 -5.42 30.38
C VAL A 704 25.34 -5.71 31.81
N ARG A 705 25.43 -6.99 32.16
CA ARG A 705 25.90 -7.47 33.47
C ARG A 705 27.42 -7.60 33.48
#